data_AF-A0A7V3CGP8-F1
#
_entry.id   AF-A0A7V3CGP8-F1
#
_cell.length_a   1.000
_cell.length_b   1.000
_cell.length_c   1.000
_cell.angle_alpha   90.00
_cell.angle_beta   90.00
_cell.angle_gamma   90.00
#
_symmetry.space_group_name_H-M   'P 1'
#
loop_
_entity.id
_entity.type
_entity.pdbx_description
1 polymer ?
#
loop_
_entity_poly.entity_id
_entity_poly.type
_entity_poly.pdbx_seq_one_letter_code
_entity_poly.pdbx_strand_id
1 'polypeptide(L)'
;VPIVPGSGKLQSYDEALVFAREVGFPVIIKGGDTGGGKGIRVALTESELPGAYEAAKREAFSTSGSDVVFMEKFIPSMRHLEVQVIGDAKGNFQVVGVRDCTMQRNKQKVLEEDVSTFLDPELLGQAKQIGAKIMAQLRTDDPRGIGYEGPGTIELIWDRSDNRLYFMEMNTRLQVEHTVTEMVSGQNLLREQLLIGSGRELSFDKVRPQGHAIEARITSEDPYNKFAPSTGKILHMKLPETPKDGRAVVRVDSGVEVGREIPSYYDSMIAKLIVHAPTRAEAVAALRQALSEFEILGIKSNIPFLRALTATPEFREGRDYDTNFIERKFLNSEAGKPVYRDADEALVAAAVHTFLKNPSIHQKVELKFGDRELKAEVYETGPGRFLVRAGDSLVEVGLTRTSEHLFTLEVGGRKVRTLIHGEPGRREVLIDGTSYEIGIGGEGALGAEFVVSPAPAAVLKILKGVGDTVKEGDPVLVTEAMKMETTLTAAMDGKIEAVFVKPGQQVDKGKALVKIQAEGGAKSAEGKGAKAPAGFELPPAAMQVFAESPSYSEAQSLEALTWFSRYFEGYSAPLETLKTILGKLEPASEDGYPYRQAVETWVQGLLQRYQTVESVFQPAYQRQWSFFLKTGKVEDVRFEGVLKNALALYGVDSLEPTPARDAAVKRLFQSHEQLEGKRALLAKVLAWVPKYEMNSVQAALQGVQRVFAEQGQSPFLVQVET
;
A
#
# COMPACT_ATOMS: atom_id res chain seq x y z
N VAL A 1 -28.51 39.75 1.83
CA VAL A 1 -27.42 38.74 1.87
C VAL A 1 -26.33 39.26 0.96
N PRO A 2 -25.07 39.42 1.40
CA PRO A 2 -24.00 39.86 0.52
C PRO A 2 -23.77 38.81 -0.58
N ILE A 3 -23.67 39.23 -1.83
CA ILE A 3 -23.34 38.37 -2.98
C ILE A 3 -22.05 38.88 -3.61
N VAL A 4 -21.31 37.99 -4.28
CA VAL A 4 -20.11 38.42 -5.04
C VAL A 4 -20.55 39.48 -6.04
N PRO A 5 -19.86 40.64 -6.14
CA PRO A 5 -20.23 41.66 -7.10
C PRO A 5 -20.23 41.10 -8.52
N GLY A 6 -21.33 41.29 -9.23
CA GLY A 6 -21.53 40.80 -10.59
C GLY A 6 -22.21 41.84 -11.46
N SER A 7 -21.87 41.84 -12.76
CA SER A 7 -22.37 42.80 -13.74
C SER A 7 -23.81 42.53 -14.18
N GLY A 8 -24.33 41.33 -13.90
CA GLY A 8 -25.45 40.78 -14.67
C GLY A 8 -25.04 40.53 -16.13
N LYS A 9 -26.02 40.45 -17.04
CA LYS A 9 -25.77 40.23 -18.48
C LYS A 9 -25.06 41.43 -19.10
N LEU A 10 -23.88 41.21 -19.67
CA LEU A 10 -23.12 42.23 -20.40
C LEU A 10 -23.62 42.32 -21.85
N GLN A 11 -23.92 43.53 -22.31
CA GLN A 11 -24.32 43.81 -23.70
C GLN A 11 -23.11 44.11 -24.59
N SER A 12 -22.00 44.59 -24.02
CA SER A 12 -20.81 44.99 -24.77
C SER A 12 -19.51 44.78 -23.99
N TYR A 13 -18.38 44.83 -24.70
CA TYR A 13 -17.05 44.86 -24.08
C TYR A 13 -16.82 46.14 -23.25
N ASP A 14 -17.37 47.28 -23.67
CA ASP A 14 -17.20 48.54 -22.92
C ASP A 14 -17.86 48.47 -21.55
N GLU A 15 -19.06 47.87 -21.46
CA GLU A 15 -19.70 47.57 -20.17
C GLU A 15 -18.84 46.63 -19.31
N ALA A 16 -18.24 45.62 -19.95
CA ALA A 16 -17.35 44.66 -19.29
C ALA A 16 -16.14 45.37 -18.67
N LEU A 17 -15.53 46.30 -19.41
CA LEU A 17 -14.36 47.08 -18.97
C LEU A 17 -14.71 48.06 -17.84
N VAL A 18 -15.85 48.77 -17.94
CA VAL A 18 -16.33 49.67 -16.89
C VAL A 18 -16.54 48.90 -15.59
N PHE A 19 -17.26 47.77 -15.66
CA PHE A 19 -17.50 46.92 -14.50
C PHE A 19 -16.18 46.36 -13.91
N ALA A 20 -15.28 45.87 -14.75
CA ALA A 20 -13.99 45.33 -14.29
C ALA A 20 -13.14 46.37 -13.56
N ARG A 21 -13.17 47.64 -14.00
CA ARG A 21 -12.48 48.75 -13.31
C ARG A 21 -13.17 49.16 -12.02
N GLU A 22 -14.50 49.08 -11.95
CA GLU A 22 -15.28 49.39 -10.74
C GLU A 22 -15.04 48.34 -9.64
N VAL A 23 -15.10 47.05 -10.00
CA VAL A 23 -14.95 45.95 -9.04
C VAL A 23 -13.50 45.63 -8.71
N GLY A 24 -12.57 45.99 -9.61
CA GLY A 24 -11.15 45.69 -9.55
C GLY A 24 -10.80 44.31 -10.09
N PHE A 25 -9.61 44.20 -10.67
CA PHE A 25 -9.06 42.91 -11.12
C PHE A 25 -8.51 42.08 -9.94
N PRO A 26 -8.53 40.74 -10.00
CA PRO A 26 -8.96 39.92 -11.14
C PRO A 26 -10.49 39.77 -11.26
N VAL A 27 -10.96 39.49 -12.48
CA VAL A 27 -12.37 39.26 -12.79
C VAL A 27 -12.58 37.93 -13.52
N ILE A 28 -13.77 37.34 -13.36
CA ILE A 28 -14.17 36.09 -14.01
C ILE A 28 -15.37 36.35 -14.91
N ILE A 29 -15.30 35.83 -16.13
CA ILE A 29 -16.30 35.95 -17.18
C ILE A 29 -16.90 34.56 -17.38
N LYS A 30 -18.22 34.48 -17.37
CA LYS A 30 -18.98 33.22 -17.47
C LYS A 30 -20.00 33.34 -18.60
N GLY A 31 -20.09 32.29 -19.41
CA GLY A 31 -21.12 32.15 -20.45
C GLY A 31 -22.52 31.96 -19.86
N GLY A 32 -23.52 32.55 -20.51
CA GLY A 32 -24.93 32.28 -20.23
C GLY A 32 -25.29 30.84 -20.62
N ASP A 33 -26.02 30.16 -19.73
CA ASP A 33 -26.55 28.80 -19.96
C ASP A 33 -25.48 27.71 -20.22
N THR A 34 -24.23 27.95 -19.79
CA THR A 34 -23.15 26.96 -19.88
C THR A 34 -22.90 26.27 -18.53
N GLY A 35 -23.12 24.95 -18.47
CA GLY A 35 -22.79 24.11 -17.30
C GLY A 35 -21.38 23.48 -17.36
N GLY A 36 -20.85 23.07 -16.21
CA GLY A 36 -19.64 22.23 -16.15
C GLY A 36 -18.30 22.93 -16.42
N GLY A 37 -18.21 24.25 -16.19
CA GLY A 37 -16.96 25.00 -16.33
C GLY A 37 -16.61 25.44 -17.75
N LYS A 38 -17.45 25.15 -18.74
CA LYS A 38 -17.33 25.63 -20.12
C LYS A 38 -17.75 27.10 -20.20
N GLY A 39 -17.08 27.88 -21.04
CA GLY A 39 -17.35 29.31 -21.21
C GLY A 39 -16.89 30.19 -20.04
N ILE A 40 -15.97 29.69 -19.20
CA ILE A 40 -15.41 30.43 -18.07
C ILE A 40 -14.00 30.93 -18.41
N ARG A 41 -13.73 32.23 -18.23
CA ARG A 41 -12.41 32.84 -18.39
C ARG A 41 -12.10 33.77 -17.24
N VAL A 42 -10.85 33.80 -16.81
CA VAL A 42 -10.36 34.74 -15.81
C VAL A 42 -9.48 35.76 -16.52
N ALA A 43 -9.69 37.04 -16.23
CA ALA A 43 -8.76 38.11 -16.59
C ALA A 43 -8.08 38.58 -15.30
N LEU A 44 -6.77 38.37 -15.20
CA LEU A 44 -5.99 38.77 -14.03
C LEU A 44 -5.65 40.26 -14.06
N THR A 45 -5.58 40.83 -15.26
CA THR A 45 -5.26 42.23 -15.51
C THR A 45 -6.18 42.82 -16.56
N GLU A 46 -6.22 44.16 -16.64
CA GLU A 46 -6.98 44.86 -17.67
C GLU A 46 -6.52 44.49 -19.09
N SER A 47 -5.22 44.26 -19.28
CA SER A 47 -4.65 43.89 -20.58
C SER A 47 -5.11 42.52 -21.09
N GLU A 48 -5.53 41.63 -20.18
CA GLU A 48 -6.02 40.29 -20.51
C GLU A 48 -7.53 40.28 -20.81
N LEU A 49 -8.27 41.31 -20.38
CA LEU A 49 -9.72 41.36 -20.47
C LEU A 49 -10.26 41.20 -21.90
N PRO A 50 -9.71 41.86 -22.94
CA PRO A 50 -10.20 41.70 -24.32
C PRO A 50 -10.17 40.24 -24.78
N GLY A 51 -9.05 39.56 -24.53
CA GLY A 51 -8.88 38.16 -24.92
C GLY A 51 -9.79 37.21 -24.14
N ALA A 52 -9.90 37.43 -22.82
CA ALA A 52 -10.76 36.63 -21.95
C ALA A 52 -12.25 36.77 -22.32
N TYR A 53 -12.70 38.00 -22.61
CA TYR A 53 -14.09 38.29 -22.99
C TYR A 53 -14.47 37.60 -24.31
N GLU A 54 -13.68 37.79 -25.37
CA GLU A 54 -13.92 37.17 -26.67
C GLU A 54 -13.87 35.64 -26.61
N ALA A 55 -12.93 35.09 -25.83
CA ALA A 55 -12.82 33.65 -25.65
C ALA A 55 -14.03 33.06 -24.91
N ALA A 56 -14.47 33.69 -23.82
CA ALA A 56 -15.66 33.25 -23.08
C ALA A 56 -16.91 33.31 -23.96
N LYS A 57 -17.08 34.39 -24.71
CA LYS A 57 -18.21 34.61 -25.64
C LYS A 57 -18.27 33.56 -26.74
N ARG A 58 -17.12 33.28 -27.38
CA ARG A 58 -17.00 32.26 -28.43
C ARG A 58 -17.31 30.86 -27.91
N GLU A 59 -16.80 30.52 -26.73
CA GLU A 59 -17.03 29.21 -26.14
C GLU A 59 -18.47 29.03 -25.68
N ALA A 60 -19.08 30.07 -25.10
CA ALA A 60 -20.51 30.10 -24.77
C ALA A 60 -21.35 29.85 -26.03
N PHE A 61 -21.10 30.60 -27.10
CA PHE A 61 -21.82 30.45 -28.36
C PHE A 61 -21.67 29.03 -28.94
N SER A 62 -20.47 28.47 -28.93
CA SER A 62 -20.23 27.12 -29.43
C SER A 62 -20.94 26.02 -28.62
N THR A 63 -21.27 26.30 -27.36
CA THR A 63 -21.84 25.31 -26.42
C THR A 63 -23.36 25.42 -26.33
N SER A 64 -23.89 26.64 -26.15
CA SER A 64 -25.31 26.89 -25.88
C SER A 64 -26.02 27.63 -27.02
N GLY A 65 -25.30 28.05 -28.07
CA GLY A 65 -25.83 28.91 -29.14
C GLY A 65 -26.09 30.36 -28.71
N SER A 66 -25.75 30.71 -27.46
CA SER A 66 -25.90 32.04 -26.88
C SER A 66 -24.53 32.69 -26.70
N ASP A 67 -24.36 33.93 -27.15
CA ASP A 67 -23.15 34.72 -26.97
C ASP A 67 -23.23 35.64 -25.73
N VAL A 68 -24.26 35.46 -24.89
CA VAL A 68 -24.44 36.21 -23.65
C VAL A 68 -23.36 35.79 -22.65
N VAL A 69 -22.69 36.77 -22.05
CA VAL A 69 -21.75 36.57 -20.95
C VAL A 69 -22.08 37.48 -19.79
N PHE A 70 -21.64 37.10 -18.60
CA PHE A 70 -21.69 37.91 -17.39
C PHE A 70 -20.32 37.90 -16.71
N MET A 71 -20.03 38.91 -15.90
CA MET A 71 -18.77 39.05 -15.20
C MET A 71 -18.99 39.20 -13.70
N GLU A 72 -18.09 38.63 -12.92
CA GLU A 72 -18.06 38.71 -11.47
C GLU A 72 -16.65 39.06 -10.98
N LYS A 73 -16.55 39.59 -9.76
CA LYS A 73 -15.26 39.66 -9.04
C LYS A 73 -14.68 38.25 -8.95
N PHE A 74 -13.43 38.06 -9.37
CA PHE A 74 -12.75 36.79 -9.15
C PHE A 74 -12.03 36.80 -7.82
N ILE A 75 -12.29 35.81 -6.98
CA ILE A 75 -11.64 35.65 -5.67
C ILE A 75 -10.69 34.46 -5.81
N PRO A 76 -9.41 34.68 -6.18
CA PRO A 76 -8.49 33.59 -6.50
C PRO A 76 -8.18 32.73 -5.28
N SER A 77 -7.97 33.34 -4.12
CA SER A 77 -7.59 32.69 -2.87
C SER A 77 -8.65 32.92 -1.82
N MET A 78 -9.62 32.02 -1.73
CA MET A 78 -10.74 32.11 -0.80
C MET A 78 -10.66 31.07 0.32
N ARG A 79 -11.39 31.33 1.41
CA ARG A 79 -11.90 30.25 2.26
C ARG A 79 -13.29 29.86 1.78
N HIS A 80 -13.54 28.57 1.71
CA HIS A 80 -14.84 28.01 1.40
C HIS A 80 -15.49 27.61 2.71
N LEU A 81 -16.56 28.30 3.08
CA LEU A 81 -17.29 28.09 4.32
C LEU A 81 -18.72 27.67 4.02
N GLU A 82 -19.32 26.92 4.92
CA GLU A 82 -20.66 26.39 4.71
C GLU A 82 -21.50 26.49 5.97
N VAL A 83 -22.73 26.95 5.83
CA VAL A 83 -23.68 27.04 6.94
C VAL A 83 -24.69 25.92 6.80
N GLN A 84 -24.67 24.98 7.75
CA GLN A 84 -25.68 23.93 7.84
C GLN A 84 -26.98 24.52 8.34
N VAL A 85 -28.05 24.33 7.57
CA VAL A 85 -29.41 24.75 7.94
C VAL A 85 -30.37 23.56 7.84
N ILE A 86 -31.50 23.66 8.52
CA ILE A 86 -32.60 22.71 8.42
C ILE A 86 -33.92 23.44 8.64
N GLY A 87 -34.94 23.13 7.85
CA GLY A 87 -36.28 23.73 7.96
C GLY A 87 -37.38 22.68 7.88
N ASP A 88 -38.53 22.93 8.50
CA ASP A 88 -39.70 22.06 8.45
C ASP A 88 -40.89 22.68 7.72
N ALA A 89 -41.93 21.86 7.49
CA ALA A 89 -43.14 22.27 6.80
C ALA A 89 -43.96 23.35 7.54
N LYS A 90 -43.68 23.63 8.82
CA LYS A 90 -44.37 24.65 9.63
C LYS A 90 -43.66 26.00 9.63
N GLY A 91 -42.53 26.11 8.93
CA GLY A 91 -41.74 27.32 8.86
C GLY A 91 -40.72 27.46 9.99
N ASN A 92 -40.58 26.44 10.85
CA ASN A 92 -39.49 26.41 11.82
C ASN A 92 -38.19 26.11 11.09
N PHE A 93 -37.09 26.74 11.51
CA PHE A 93 -35.77 26.43 10.99
C PHE A 93 -34.68 26.59 12.05
N GLN A 94 -33.54 25.96 11.82
CA GLN A 94 -32.34 26.10 12.64
C GLN A 94 -31.09 26.27 11.77
N VAL A 95 -30.15 27.05 12.29
CA VAL A 95 -28.76 27.09 11.83
C VAL A 95 -27.95 26.19 12.76
N VAL A 96 -27.47 25.06 12.23
CA VAL A 96 -26.92 23.97 13.05
C VAL A 96 -25.41 24.12 13.27
N GLY A 97 -24.67 24.47 12.23
CA GLY A 97 -23.20 24.50 12.25
C GLY A 97 -22.62 25.36 11.14
N VAL A 98 -21.31 25.63 11.24
CA VAL A 98 -20.55 26.33 10.20
C VAL A 98 -19.27 25.55 9.92
N ARG A 99 -19.18 24.96 8.73
CA ARG A 99 -18.04 24.14 8.31
C ARG A 99 -17.03 24.97 7.53
N ASP A 100 -15.76 24.61 7.67
CA ASP A 100 -14.69 25.02 6.76
C ASP A 100 -14.37 23.86 5.83
N CYS A 101 -14.64 24.05 4.54
CA CYS A 101 -14.39 23.08 3.48
C CYS A 101 -13.31 23.59 2.51
N THR A 102 -12.42 24.46 2.97
CA THR A 102 -11.38 25.10 2.13
C THR A 102 -10.39 24.08 1.56
N MET A 103 -10.13 22.97 2.25
CA MET A 103 -9.19 21.94 1.78
C MET A 103 -9.80 21.11 0.66
N GLN A 104 -9.57 21.59 -0.56
CA GLN A 104 -10.06 21.01 -1.80
C GLN A 104 -8.92 20.77 -2.79
N ARG A 105 -9.09 19.77 -3.63
CA ARG A 105 -8.20 19.40 -4.74
C ARG A 105 -9.01 19.38 -6.02
N ASN A 106 -8.66 20.18 -7.02
CA ASN A 106 -9.42 20.30 -8.27
C ASN A 106 -10.93 20.51 -8.02
N LYS A 107 -11.28 21.32 -7.01
CA LYS A 107 -12.66 21.58 -6.54
C LYS A 107 -13.38 20.38 -5.90
N GLN A 108 -12.69 19.27 -5.67
CA GLN A 108 -13.18 18.15 -4.86
C GLN A 108 -12.74 18.38 -3.41
N LYS A 109 -13.68 18.35 -2.46
CA LYS A 109 -13.35 18.49 -1.04
C LYS A 109 -12.57 17.27 -0.53
N VAL A 110 -11.59 17.51 0.33
CA VAL A 110 -10.64 16.51 0.83
C VAL A 110 -10.71 16.41 2.36
N LEU A 111 -10.66 17.57 3.03
CA LEU A 111 -10.80 17.70 4.47
C LEU A 111 -11.86 18.77 4.78
N GLU A 112 -12.67 18.51 5.80
CA GLU A 112 -13.73 19.38 6.27
C GLU A 112 -13.69 19.46 7.80
N GLU A 113 -13.96 20.63 8.37
CA GLU A 113 -13.98 20.79 9.83
C GLU A 113 -15.15 21.65 10.33
N ASP A 114 -15.64 21.34 11.54
CA ASP A 114 -16.64 22.13 12.28
C ASP A 114 -16.18 22.19 13.74
N VAL A 115 -16.07 23.33 14.41
CA VAL A 115 -16.22 24.72 13.96
C VAL A 115 -14.89 25.24 13.43
N SER A 116 -14.88 25.93 12.28
CA SER A 116 -13.65 26.54 11.71
C SER A 116 -12.86 27.34 12.76
N THR A 117 -11.58 27.00 12.95
CA THR A 117 -10.69 27.77 13.85
C THR A 117 -10.14 29.06 13.26
N PHE A 118 -10.33 29.24 11.95
CA PHE A 118 -10.03 30.49 11.27
C PHE A 118 -11.07 31.57 11.60
N LEU A 119 -12.33 31.18 11.77
CA LEU A 119 -13.41 32.13 12.07
C LEU A 119 -13.30 32.62 13.51
N ASP A 120 -13.01 33.90 13.67
CA ASP A 120 -13.24 34.57 14.95
C ASP A 120 -14.75 34.57 15.30
N PRO A 121 -15.12 34.83 16.57
CA PRO A 121 -16.51 34.81 16.99
C PRO A 121 -17.42 35.76 16.21
N GLU A 122 -16.88 36.86 15.68
CA GLU A 122 -17.65 37.84 14.92
C GLU A 122 -18.00 37.29 13.54
N LEU A 123 -17.01 36.82 12.78
CA LEU A 123 -17.18 36.26 11.44
C LEU A 123 -18.03 34.99 11.46
N LEU A 124 -17.86 34.14 12.48
CA LEU A 124 -18.74 33.00 12.73
C LEU A 124 -20.19 33.45 12.96
N GLY A 125 -20.39 34.52 13.75
CA GLY A 125 -21.69 35.13 13.97
C GLY A 125 -22.31 35.66 12.68
N GLN A 126 -21.52 36.32 11.83
CA GLN A 126 -21.97 36.83 10.53
C GLN A 126 -22.40 35.70 9.60
N ALA A 127 -21.63 34.62 9.50
CA ALA A 127 -22.00 33.45 8.70
C ALA A 127 -23.34 32.85 9.16
N LYS A 128 -23.52 32.66 10.47
CA LYS A 128 -24.79 32.17 11.04
C LYS A 128 -25.95 33.12 10.75
N GLN A 129 -25.74 34.43 10.86
CA GLN A 129 -26.76 35.43 10.53
C GLN A 129 -27.14 35.42 9.04
N ILE A 130 -26.18 35.20 8.14
CA ILE A 130 -26.46 35.03 6.71
C ILE A 130 -27.36 33.81 6.50
N GLY A 131 -27.01 32.67 7.10
CA GLY A 131 -27.81 31.45 7.03
C GLY A 131 -29.24 31.65 7.55
N ALA A 132 -29.39 32.27 8.71
CA ALA A 132 -30.69 32.57 9.30
C ALA A 132 -31.53 33.53 8.44
N LYS A 133 -30.91 34.57 7.85
CA LYS A 133 -31.59 35.52 6.96
C LYS A 133 -32.09 34.85 5.69
N ILE A 134 -31.30 33.94 5.11
CA ILE A 134 -31.73 33.16 3.93
C ILE A 134 -32.89 32.27 4.32
N MET A 135 -32.76 31.45 5.37
CA MET A 135 -33.84 30.54 5.79
C MET A 135 -35.13 31.27 6.14
N ALA A 136 -35.06 32.43 6.79
CA ALA A 136 -36.22 33.26 7.08
C ALA A 136 -36.99 33.72 5.82
N GLN A 137 -36.32 33.81 4.67
CA GLN A 137 -36.94 34.14 3.38
C GLN A 137 -37.45 32.91 2.62
N LEU A 138 -36.94 31.71 2.92
CA LEU A 138 -37.30 30.47 2.22
C LEU A 138 -38.33 29.63 2.96
N ARG A 139 -38.62 29.96 4.22
CA ARG A 139 -39.55 29.23 5.09
C ARG A 139 -40.95 29.06 4.48
N THR A 140 -41.58 27.94 4.80
CA THR A 140 -42.85 27.49 4.22
C THR A 140 -44.06 28.33 4.65
N ASP A 141 -43.97 29.05 5.77
CA ASP A 141 -45.02 29.93 6.26
C ASP A 141 -44.95 31.36 5.69
N ASP A 142 -43.89 31.74 4.95
CA ASP A 142 -43.84 33.00 4.19
C ASP A 142 -44.50 32.80 2.81
N PRO A 143 -45.56 33.55 2.46
CA PRO A 143 -46.20 33.47 1.14
C PRO A 143 -45.28 33.79 -0.04
N ARG A 144 -44.13 34.43 0.19
CA ARG A 144 -43.10 34.73 -0.81
C ARG A 144 -41.95 33.72 -0.78
N GLY A 145 -41.94 32.82 0.20
CA GLY A 145 -40.94 31.78 0.35
C GLY A 145 -41.13 30.68 -0.69
N ILE A 146 -40.05 29.97 -1.00
CA ILE A 146 -40.07 28.84 -1.94
C ILE A 146 -40.47 27.51 -1.28
N GLY A 147 -40.79 27.54 0.02
CA GLY A 147 -41.22 26.37 0.76
C GLY A 147 -40.11 25.36 1.04
N TYR A 148 -38.95 25.82 1.50
CA TYR A 148 -37.81 24.94 1.75
C TYR A 148 -38.02 24.01 2.95
N GLU A 149 -37.78 22.71 2.76
CA GLU A 149 -37.95 21.66 3.77
C GLU A 149 -36.73 20.72 3.78
N GLY A 150 -36.34 20.27 4.97
CA GLY A 150 -35.23 19.34 5.20
C GLY A 150 -33.88 20.04 5.41
N PRO A 151 -32.78 19.26 5.45
CA PRO A 151 -31.43 19.80 5.62
C PRO A 151 -30.92 20.43 4.32
N GLY A 152 -30.30 21.60 4.47
CA GLY A 152 -29.67 22.34 3.38
C GLY A 152 -28.32 22.89 3.78
N THR A 153 -27.51 23.24 2.80
CA THR A 153 -26.23 23.91 3.04
C THR A 153 -26.16 25.20 2.25
N ILE A 154 -25.82 26.29 2.93
CA ILE A 154 -25.55 27.58 2.30
C ILE A 154 -24.05 27.75 2.19
N GLU A 155 -23.53 27.82 0.98
CA GLU A 155 -22.11 27.97 0.71
C GLU A 155 -21.72 29.45 0.65
N LEU A 156 -20.67 29.79 1.38
CA LEU A 156 -20.11 31.12 1.51
C LEU A 156 -18.66 31.12 1.07
N ILE A 157 -18.28 32.22 0.42
CA ILE A 157 -16.89 32.55 0.10
C ILE A 157 -16.44 33.61 1.11
N TRP A 158 -15.32 33.39 1.78
CA TRP A 158 -14.63 34.47 2.47
C TRP A 158 -13.46 34.97 1.63
N ASP A 159 -13.49 36.26 1.33
CA ASP A 159 -12.44 36.96 0.59
C ASP A 159 -11.41 37.55 1.56
N ARG A 160 -10.16 37.08 1.46
CA ARG A 160 -9.05 37.54 2.30
C ARG A 160 -8.68 39.00 2.04
N SER A 161 -8.98 39.55 0.87
CA SER A 161 -8.55 40.90 0.47
C SER A 161 -9.32 42.01 1.19
N ASP A 162 -10.60 41.80 1.46
CA ASP A 162 -11.49 42.78 2.10
C ASP A 162 -12.17 42.26 3.37
N ASN A 163 -11.84 41.04 3.79
CA ASN A 163 -12.35 40.37 4.99
C ASN A 163 -13.89 40.25 5.00
N ARG A 164 -14.50 39.91 3.84
CA ARG A 164 -15.96 39.80 3.69
C ARG A 164 -16.42 38.40 3.33
N LEU A 165 -17.63 38.08 3.79
CA LEU A 165 -18.37 36.89 3.39
C LEU A 165 -19.32 37.21 2.24
N TYR A 166 -19.31 36.36 1.23
CA TYR A 166 -20.19 36.41 0.07
C TYR A 166 -20.96 35.11 -0.04
N PHE A 167 -22.26 35.19 -0.29
CA PHE A 167 -23.07 34.03 -0.66
C PHE A 167 -22.67 33.55 -2.06
N MET A 168 -22.47 32.23 -2.18
CA MET A 168 -22.20 31.57 -3.45
C MET A 168 -23.44 30.85 -3.95
N GLU A 169 -23.92 29.87 -3.19
CA GLU A 169 -25.10 29.07 -3.55
C GLU A 169 -25.73 28.41 -2.33
N MET A 170 -26.88 27.77 -2.52
CA MET A 170 -27.49 26.88 -1.54
C MET A 170 -27.68 25.49 -2.15
N ASN A 171 -27.03 24.51 -1.56
CA ASN A 171 -27.23 23.10 -1.88
C ASN A 171 -28.46 22.58 -1.13
N THR A 172 -29.52 22.26 -1.89
CA THR A 172 -30.84 21.86 -1.38
C THR A 172 -30.92 20.36 -1.03
N ARG A 173 -29.87 19.84 -0.40
CA ARG A 173 -29.73 18.44 -0.02
C ARG A 173 -28.82 18.31 1.20
N LEU A 174 -28.88 17.15 1.86
CA LEU A 174 -27.85 16.76 2.82
C LEU A 174 -26.51 16.63 2.09
N GLN A 175 -25.47 17.27 2.63
CA GLN A 175 -24.12 17.18 2.08
C GLN A 175 -23.36 15.99 2.66
N VAL A 176 -22.29 15.57 1.99
CA VAL A 176 -21.51 14.37 2.34
C VAL A 176 -20.89 14.53 3.74
N GLU A 177 -20.34 15.71 3.97
CA GLU A 177 -19.63 16.23 5.13
C GLU A 177 -20.55 16.72 6.27
N HIS A 178 -21.85 16.43 6.22
CA HIS A 178 -22.78 16.77 7.32
C HIS A 178 -22.34 16.19 8.68
N THR A 179 -21.55 15.11 8.64
CA THR A 179 -21.07 14.37 9.79
C THR A 179 -20.18 15.16 10.73
N VAL A 180 -19.38 16.13 10.26
CA VAL A 180 -18.66 17.02 11.19
C VAL A 180 -19.60 17.89 12.00
N THR A 181 -20.69 18.38 11.37
CA THR A 181 -21.72 19.15 12.06
C THR A 181 -22.50 18.27 13.04
N GLU A 182 -22.82 17.01 12.70
CA GLU A 182 -23.47 16.09 13.64
C GLU A 182 -22.61 15.85 14.89
N MET A 183 -21.31 15.59 14.72
CA MET A 183 -20.40 15.31 15.83
C MET A 183 -20.26 16.50 16.78
N VAL A 184 -20.29 17.74 16.26
CA VAL A 184 -20.20 18.95 17.08
C VAL A 184 -21.55 19.32 17.71
N SER A 185 -22.64 19.19 16.96
CA SER A 185 -23.98 19.63 17.40
C SER A 185 -24.72 18.61 18.27
N GLY A 186 -24.33 17.34 18.19
CA GLY A 186 -25.06 16.21 18.75
C GLY A 186 -26.39 15.91 18.04
N GLN A 187 -26.67 16.55 16.90
CA GLN A 187 -27.91 16.35 16.14
C GLN A 187 -27.71 15.34 15.03
N ASN A 188 -28.63 14.40 14.88
CA ASN A 188 -28.65 13.45 13.77
C ASN A 188 -29.50 14.03 12.62
N LEU A 189 -28.84 14.61 11.63
CA LEU A 189 -29.48 15.35 10.55
C LEU A 189 -30.24 14.44 9.59
N LEU A 190 -29.77 13.21 9.39
CA LEU A 190 -30.49 12.22 8.57
C LEU A 190 -31.81 11.81 9.24
N ARG A 191 -31.81 11.60 10.56
CA ARG A 191 -33.03 11.32 11.33
C ARG A 191 -34.02 12.48 11.22
N GLU A 192 -33.55 13.71 11.40
CA GLU A 192 -34.43 14.88 11.27
C GLU A 192 -34.99 15.02 9.86
N GLN A 193 -34.19 14.77 8.82
CA GLN A 193 -34.67 14.76 7.44
C GLN A 193 -35.84 13.79 7.23
N LEU A 194 -35.73 12.57 7.78
CA LEU A 194 -36.80 11.56 7.70
C LEU A 194 -38.05 11.98 8.50
N LEU A 195 -37.86 12.56 9.68
CA LEU A 195 -38.97 13.05 10.51
C LEU A 195 -39.72 14.18 9.82
N ILE A 196 -38.99 15.18 9.33
CA ILE A 196 -39.55 16.33 8.63
C ILE A 196 -40.30 15.87 7.38
N GLY A 197 -39.68 15.00 6.56
CA GLY A 197 -40.33 14.44 5.37
C GLY A 197 -41.56 13.57 5.67
N SER A 198 -41.76 13.15 6.93
CA SER A 198 -42.99 12.49 7.40
C SER A 198 -44.04 13.47 7.94
N GLY A 199 -43.84 14.78 7.77
CA GLY A 199 -44.70 15.85 8.23
C GLY A 199 -44.53 16.21 9.72
N ARG A 200 -43.43 15.77 10.37
CA ARG A 200 -43.13 16.14 11.76
C ARG A 200 -42.42 17.49 11.81
N GLU A 201 -42.60 18.18 12.92
CA GLU A 201 -41.85 19.40 13.22
C GLU A 201 -40.41 19.06 13.62
N LEU A 202 -39.52 20.03 13.46
CA LEU A 202 -38.12 19.92 13.87
C LEU A 202 -38.02 19.52 15.36
N SER A 203 -37.23 18.50 15.68
CA SER A 203 -37.25 17.93 17.04
C SER A 203 -36.42 18.71 18.08
N PHE A 204 -35.80 19.83 17.69
CA PHE A 204 -34.96 20.64 18.57
C PHE A 204 -35.11 22.14 18.26
N ASP A 205 -34.93 22.98 19.27
CA ASP A 205 -35.11 24.43 19.20
C ASP A 205 -33.78 25.21 19.26
N LYS A 206 -32.72 24.59 19.80
CA LYS A 206 -31.38 25.19 19.92
C LYS A 206 -30.28 24.16 19.79
N VAL A 207 -29.19 24.56 19.13
CA VAL A 207 -27.96 23.77 19.01
C VAL A 207 -26.89 24.31 19.95
N ARG A 208 -26.22 23.40 20.68
CA ARG A 208 -25.07 23.72 21.54
C ARG A 208 -23.84 23.02 20.99
N PRO A 209 -23.00 23.70 20.18
CA PRO A 209 -21.81 23.07 19.62
C PRO A 209 -20.82 22.71 20.73
N GLN A 210 -20.24 21.52 20.64
CA GLN A 210 -19.27 20.99 21.60
C GLN A 210 -18.04 20.44 20.88
N GLY A 211 -16.86 20.87 21.31
CA GLY A 211 -15.59 20.41 20.75
C GLY A 211 -15.38 20.84 19.31
N HIS A 212 -14.63 20.01 18.58
CA HIS A 212 -14.26 20.22 17.19
C HIS A 212 -14.19 18.87 16.48
N ALA A 213 -14.71 18.82 15.26
CA ALA A 213 -14.70 17.65 14.41
C ALA A 213 -13.99 17.92 13.10
N ILE A 214 -13.26 16.91 12.60
CA ILE A 214 -12.59 16.94 11.30
C ILE A 214 -12.96 15.66 10.57
N GLU A 215 -13.34 15.81 9.30
CA GLU A 215 -13.57 14.71 8.37
C GLU A 215 -12.47 14.69 7.32
N ALA A 216 -12.06 13.47 6.96
CA ALA A 216 -11.23 13.20 5.80
C ALA A 216 -11.95 12.24 4.85
N ARG A 217 -12.04 12.62 3.57
CA ARG A 217 -12.56 11.75 2.53
C ARG A 217 -11.52 10.73 2.14
N ILE A 218 -11.81 9.45 2.36
CA ILE A 218 -10.97 8.34 1.93
C ILE A 218 -11.41 7.93 0.53
N THR A 219 -10.55 8.14 -0.46
CA THR A 219 -10.81 7.82 -1.88
C THR A 219 -9.90 6.72 -2.38
N SER A 220 -10.40 5.94 -3.32
CA SER A 220 -9.69 4.94 -4.11
C SER A 220 -8.93 5.61 -5.27
N GLU A 221 -8.01 6.50 -4.93
CA GLU A 221 -7.19 7.25 -5.89
C GLU A 221 -5.71 7.12 -5.54
N ASP A 222 -4.84 7.12 -6.56
CA ASP A 222 -3.40 7.00 -6.38
C ASP A 222 -2.72 8.39 -6.28
N PRO A 223 -2.35 8.86 -5.08
CA PRO A 223 -1.72 10.17 -4.93
C PRO A 223 -0.35 10.28 -5.59
N TYR A 224 0.32 9.15 -5.88
CA TYR A 224 1.62 9.14 -6.56
C TYR A 224 1.48 9.16 -8.09
N ASN A 225 0.29 8.82 -8.61
CA ASN A 225 -0.03 8.84 -10.03
C ASN A 225 -1.16 9.82 -10.34
N LYS A 226 -0.97 11.10 -9.96
CA LYS A 226 -1.90 12.21 -10.24
C LYS A 226 -3.34 11.93 -9.79
N PHE A 227 -3.53 11.15 -8.72
CA PHE A 227 -4.83 10.72 -8.20
C PHE A 227 -5.68 10.00 -9.26
N ALA A 228 -5.05 9.18 -10.09
CA ALA A 228 -5.77 8.27 -10.97
C ALA A 228 -6.67 7.35 -10.12
N PRO A 229 -7.92 7.08 -10.55
CA PRO A 229 -8.78 6.12 -9.87
C PRO A 229 -8.13 4.74 -9.78
N SER A 230 -8.31 4.06 -8.66
CA SER A 230 -7.85 2.69 -8.41
C SER A 230 -9.05 1.77 -8.25
N THR A 231 -9.19 0.83 -9.18
CA THR A 231 -10.23 -0.20 -9.16
C THR A 231 -9.64 -1.53 -8.71
N GLY A 232 -10.49 -2.41 -8.17
CA GLY A 232 -10.06 -3.76 -7.79
C GLY A 232 -10.76 -4.25 -6.54
N LYS A 233 -10.37 -5.44 -6.09
CA LYS A 233 -10.95 -6.09 -4.92
C LYS A 233 -10.21 -5.64 -3.66
N ILE A 234 -10.95 -5.24 -2.64
CA ILE A 234 -10.40 -4.98 -1.31
C ILE A 234 -9.99 -6.32 -0.70
N LEU A 235 -8.71 -6.55 -0.52
CA LEU A 235 -8.16 -7.80 0.04
C LEU A 235 -8.01 -7.74 1.54
N HIS A 236 -7.75 -6.55 2.07
CA HIS A 236 -7.70 -6.28 3.50
C HIS A 236 -8.19 -4.86 3.76
N MET A 237 -8.91 -4.69 4.87
CA MET A 237 -9.36 -3.39 5.35
C MET A 237 -9.38 -3.45 6.87
N LYS A 238 -8.64 -2.54 7.50
CA LYS A 238 -8.70 -2.29 8.94
C LYS A 238 -9.11 -0.85 9.14
N LEU A 239 -10.26 -0.66 9.78
CA LEU A 239 -10.75 0.65 10.13
C LEU A 239 -10.11 1.12 11.45
N PRO A 240 -9.80 2.42 11.60
CA PRO A 240 -9.35 2.96 12.87
C PRO A 240 -10.46 2.89 13.93
N GLU A 241 -10.06 2.73 15.18
CA GLU A 241 -10.98 2.64 16.31
C GLU A 241 -10.91 3.90 17.18
N THR A 242 -11.95 4.11 17.98
CA THR A 242 -11.92 5.17 19.00
C THR A 242 -10.83 4.87 20.03
N PRO A 243 -9.94 5.83 20.35
CA PRO A 243 -8.93 5.66 21.39
C PRO A 243 -9.54 5.25 22.74
N LYS A 244 -8.94 4.24 23.39
CA LYS A 244 -9.44 3.69 24.67
C LYS A 244 -9.32 4.66 25.85
N ASP A 245 -8.47 5.68 25.73
CA ASP A 245 -8.29 6.73 26.74
C ASP A 245 -9.43 7.76 26.75
N GLY A 246 -10.38 7.68 25.79
CA GLY A 246 -11.55 8.55 25.71
C GLY A 246 -11.24 10.00 25.29
N ARG A 247 -10.02 10.30 24.83
CA ARG A 247 -9.62 11.67 24.48
C ARG A 247 -10.25 12.21 23.18
N ALA A 248 -10.75 11.33 22.34
CA ALA A 248 -11.38 11.64 21.06
C ALA A 248 -12.35 10.52 20.68
N VAL A 249 -13.28 10.83 19.77
CA VAL A 249 -14.17 9.85 19.12
C VAL A 249 -13.74 9.69 17.67
N VAL A 250 -13.67 8.46 17.19
CA VAL A 250 -13.41 8.13 15.78
C VAL A 250 -14.66 7.45 15.22
N ARG A 251 -15.22 8.03 14.15
CA ARG A 251 -16.35 7.51 13.38
C ARG A 251 -15.90 7.26 11.95
N VAL A 252 -16.25 6.10 11.41
CA VAL A 252 -16.00 5.78 10.00
C VAL A 252 -17.30 5.42 9.33
N ASP A 253 -17.72 6.21 8.35
CA ASP A 253 -18.85 5.89 7.48
C ASP A 253 -18.28 5.29 6.19
N SER A 254 -18.37 3.96 6.04
CA SER A 254 -17.86 3.22 4.87
C SER A 254 -19.00 2.65 4.04
N GLY A 255 -18.88 2.73 2.70
CA GLY A 255 -19.78 2.06 1.76
C GLY A 255 -19.27 0.69 1.28
N VAL A 256 -18.11 0.26 1.79
CA VAL A 256 -17.36 -0.92 1.31
C VAL A 256 -16.83 -1.77 2.45
N GLU A 257 -16.51 -3.03 2.14
CA GLU A 257 -15.97 -4.02 3.07
C GLU A 257 -14.96 -4.94 2.36
N VAL A 258 -14.22 -5.73 3.15
CA VAL A 258 -13.27 -6.71 2.61
C VAL A 258 -13.98 -7.67 1.65
N GLY A 259 -13.37 -7.89 0.49
CA GLY A 259 -13.90 -8.74 -0.56
C GLY A 259 -14.72 -8.00 -1.62
N ARG A 260 -15.13 -6.75 -1.37
CA ARG A 260 -15.86 -5.94 -2.35
C ARG A 260 -14.93 -5.45 -3.47
N GLU A 261 -15.46 -5.47 -4.69
CA GLU A 261 -14.81 -4.88 -5.87
C GLU A 261 -15.23 -3.41 -6.02
N ILE A 262 -14.23 -2.54 -6.21
CA ILE A 262 -14.42 -1.11 -6.51
C ILE A 262 -14.44 -0.95 -8.03
N PRO A 263 -15.60 -0.60 -8.62
CA PRO A 263 -15.73 -0.39 -10.04
C PRO A 263 -15.31 1.03 -10.46
N SER A 264 -15.07 1.24 -11.76
CA SER A 264 -14.72 2.56 -12.31
C SER A 264 -15.89 3.52 -12.55
N TYR A 265 -17.13 3.03 -12.49
CA TYR A 265 -18.32 3.81 -12.86
C TYR A 265 -19.04 4.50 -11.67
N TYR A 266 -18.50 4.40 -10.46
CA TYR A 266 -18.97 5.15 -9.29
C TYR A 266 -17.93 6.16 -8.81
N ASP A 267 -18.32 7.02 -7.86
CA ASP A 267 -17.40 7.91 -7.17
C ASP A 267 -16.29 7.10 -6.47
N SER A 268 -15.06 7.64 -6.51
CA SER A 268 -13.89 7.02 -5.89
C SER A 268 -13.94 6.97 -4.36
N MET A 269 -14.81 7.74 -3.70
CA MET A 269 -14.93 7.79 -2.24
C MET A 269 -15.42 6.46 -1.68
N ILE A 270 -14.59 5.84 -0.85
CA ILE A 270 -14.86 4.53 -0.23
C ILE A 270 -15.29 4.65 1.24
N ALA A 271 -14.81 5.69 1.94
CA ALA A 271 -15.17 5.96 3.32
C ALA A 271 -15.01 7.45 3.67
N LYS A 272 -15.69 7.86 4.74
CA LYS A 272 -15.43 9.10 5.46
C LYS A 272 -14.81 8.76 6.80
N LEU A 273 -13.66 9.34 7.11
CA LEU A 273 -13.02 9.23 8.43
C LEU A 273 -13.29 10.52 9.20
N ILE A 274 -14.12 10.43 10.23
CA ILE A 274 -14.49 11.55 11.07
C ILE A 274 -13.88 11.37 12.46
N VAL A 275 -13.27 12.43 12.97
CA VAL A 275 -12.80 12.50 14.34
C VAL A 275 -13.44 13.67 15.07
N HIS A 276 -13.69 13.51 16.36
CA HIS A 276 -14.17 14.57 17.24
C HIS A 276 -13.35 14.59 18.52
N ALA A 277 -13.00 15.79 19.00
CA ALA A 277 -12.28 15.98 20.24
C ALA A 277 -12.65 17.33 20.89
N PRO A 278 -12.30 17.58 22.16
CA PRO A 278 -12.59 18.84 22.84
C PRO A 278 -11.98 20.07 22.17
N THR A 279 -10.79 19.92 21.55
CA THR A 279 -10.12 20.99 20.81
C THR A 279 -9.71 20.55 19.40
N ARG A 280 -9.50 21.52 18.49
CA ARG A 280 -8.99 21.23 17.15
C ARG A 280 -7.62 20.55 17.18
N ALA A 281 -6.72 20.97 18.07
CA ALA A 281 -5.39 20.37 18.16
C ALA A 281 -5.47 18.87 18.52
N GLU A 282 -6.36 18.51 19.44
CA GLU A 282 -6.64 17.12 19.79
C GLU A 282 -7.31 16.37 18.64
N ALA A 283 -8.25 17.00 17.93
CA ALA A 283 -8.89 16.43 16.74
C ALA A 283 -7.87 16.16 15.63
N VAL A 284 -6.95 17.08 15.34
CA VAL A 284 -5.85 16.88 14.38
C VAL A 284 -4.95 15.73 14.82
N ALA A 285 -4.59 15.65 16.11
CA ALA A 285 -3.79 14.53 16.63
C ALA A 285 -4.52 13.18 16.49
N ALA A 286 -5.82 13.15 16.78
CA ALA A 286 -6.66 11.97 16.62
C ALA A 286 -6.81 11.57 15.14
N LEU A 287 -7.03 12.52 14.22
CA LEU A 287 -7.10 12.27 12.78
C LEU A 287 -5.81 11.64 12.27
N ARG A 288 -4.66 12.18 12.68
CA ARG A 288 -3.35 11.68 12.28
C ARG A 288 -3.10 10.26 12.77
N GLN A 289 -3.50 9.95 14.01
CA GLN A 289 -3.43 8.59 14.53
C GLN A 289 -4.39 7.66 13.77
N ALA A 290 -5.64 8.06 13.57
CA ALA A 290 -6.63 7.27 12.85
C ALA A 290 -6.20 6.96 11.40
N LEU A 291 -5.65 7.96 10.68
CA LEU A 291 -5.04 7.76 9.35
C LEU A 291 -3.84 6.81 9.37
N SER A 292 -3.15 6.67 10.50
CA SER A 292 -2.04 5.72 10.64
C SER A 292 -2.48 4.29 10.91
N GLU A 293 -3.68 4.13 11.48
CA GLU A 293 -4.29 2.84 11.79
C GLU A 293 -5.17 2.30 10.66
N PHE A 294 -5.58 3.18 9.73
CA PHE A 294 -6.40 2.81 8.57
C PHE A 294 -5.53 2.05 7.56
N GLU A 295 -5.79 0.74 7.44
CA GLU A 295 -5.10 -0.14 6.48
C GLU A 295 -6.08 -0.51 5.35
N ILE A 296 -5.63 -0.43 4.09
CA ILE A 296 -6.35 -0.96 2.93
C ILE A 296 -5.36 -1.60 1.96
N LEU A 297 -5.67 -2.79 1.45
CA LEU A 297 -4.87 -3.56 0.50
C LEU A 297 -5.72 -4.04 -0.67
N GLY A 298 -5.14 -4.16 -1.86
CA GLY A 298 -5.79 -4.62 -3.08
C GLY A 298 -6.29 -3.48 -3.98
N ILE A 299 -6.32 -2.26 -3.44
CA ILE A 299 -6.52 -1.00 -4.17
C ILE A 299 -5.63 0.08 -3.55
N LYS A 300 -5.31 1.11 -4.33
CA LYS A 300 -4.64 2.32 -3.84
C LYS A 300 -5.66 3.26 -3.20
N SER A 301 -5.18 4.06 -2.25
CA SER A 301 -5.99 5.08 -1.60
C SER A 301 -5.23 6.39 -1.41
N ASN A 302 -5.98 7.47 -1.17
CA ASN A 302 -5.42 8.79 -0.87
C ASN A 302 -4.88 8.94 0.57
N ILE A 303 -4.90 7.88 1.40
CA ILE A 303 -4.44 7.90 2.80
C ILE A 303 -3.00 8.45 2.94
N PRO A 304 -2.00 8.06 2.11
CA PRO A 304 -0.65 8.63 2.19
C PRO A 304 -0.64 10.14 1.98
N PHE A 305 -1.48 10.63 1.07
CA PHE A 305 -1.64 12.06 0.83
C PHE A 305 -2.28 12.77 2.02
N LEU A 306 -3.35 12.22 2.60
CA LEU A 306 -3.98 12.78 3.80
C LEU A 306 -3.00 12.85 4.99
N ARG A 307 -2.14 11.84 5.15
CA ARG A 307 -1.07 11.84 6.18
C ARG A 307 -0.05 12.96 5.95
N ALA A 308 0.32 13.20 4.70
CA ALA A 308 1.23 14.28 4.32
C ALA A 308 0.57 15.67 4.51
N LEU A 309 -0.67 15.83 4.05
CA LEU A 309 -1.47 17.04 4.17
C LEU A 309 -1.66 17.44 5.64
N THR A 310 -2.08 16.51 6.49
CA THR A 310 -2.29 16.74 7.93
C THR A 310 -0.99 16.93 8.71
N ALA A 311 0.18 16.68 8.11
CA ALA A 311 1.48 16.95 8.73
C ALA A 311 1.95 18.39 8.50
N THR A 312 1.35 19.11 7.56
CA THR A 312 1.76 20.48 7.23
C THR A 312 1.54 21.43 8.42
N PRO A 313 2.46 22.38 8.65
CA PRO A 313 2.27 23.41 9.68
C PRO A 313 0.95 24.18 9.52
N GLU A 314 0.60 24.57 8.29
CA GLU A 314 -0.60 25.34 7.96
C GLU A 314 -1.87 24.60 8.38
N PHE A 315 -1.98 23.31 8.06
CA PHE A 315 -3.12 22.52 8.50
C PHE A 315 -3.13 22.31 10.02
N ARG A 316 -1.98 22.00 10.63
CA ARG A 316 -1.88 21.77 12.09
C ARG A 316 -2.26 23.01 12.90
N GLU A 317 -1.84 24.19 12.45
CA GLU A 317 -2.12 25.46 13.10
C GLU A 317 -3.51 26.02 12.75
N GLY A 318 -4.13 25.51 11.68
CA GLY A 318 -5.46 25.96 11.25
C GLY A 318 -5.42 27.31 10.52
N ARG A 319 -4.26 27.73 10.03
CA ARG A 319 -4.02 29.08 9.48
C ARG A 319 -3.29 29.01 8.15
N ASP A 320 -3.38 30.09 7.39
CA ASP A 320 -2.58 30.33 6.16
C ASP A 320 -2.73 29.32 5.01
N TYR A 321 -3.91 28.71 4.90
CA TYR A 321 -4.34 27.99 3.70
C TYR A 321 -5.55 28.65 3.00
N ASP A 322 -5.76 28.31 1.74
CA ASP A 322 -6.85 28.75 0.86
C ASP A 322 -7.28 27.58 -0.05
N THR A 323 -8.30 27.78 -0.90
CA THR A 323 -8.80 26.75 -1.81
C THR A 323 -7.80 26.26 -2.86
N ASN A 324 -6.66 26.94 -3.03
CA ASN A 324 -5.58 26.53 -3.95
C ASN A 324 -4.37 25.95 -3.20
N PHE A 325 -4.46 25.75 -1.88
CA PHE A 325 -3.33 25.33 -1.06
C PHE A 325 -2.81 23.95 -1.47
N ILE A 326 -3.71 23.00 -1.75
CA ILE A 326 -3.33 21.65 -2.15
C ILE A 326 -2.63 21.68 -3.51
N GLU A 327 -3.16 22.43 -4.47
CA GLU A 327 -2.55 22.62 -5.79
C GLU A 327 -1.15 23.21 -5.66
N ARG A 328 -1.04 24.33 -4.93
CA ARG A 328 0.21 25.06 -4.77
C ARG A 328 1.27 24.26 -4.03
N LYS A 329 0.89 23.53 -2.96
CA LYS A 329 1.83 22.84 -2.08
C LYS A 329 2.14 21.41 -2.52
N PHE A 330 1.17 20.68 -3.07
CA PHE A 330 1.27 19.24 -3.34
C PHE A 330 1.27 18.88 -4.83
N LEU A 331 0.43 19.52 -5.66
CA LEU A 331 0.31 19.13 -7.08
C LEU A 331 1.33 19.82 -7.98
N ASN A 332 1.60 21.10 -7.73
CA ASN A 332 2.48 21.94 -8.55
C ASN A 332 3.87 22.12 -7.93
N SER A 333 4.21 21.32 -6.91
CA SER A 333 5.49 21.37 -6.21
C SER A 333 5.99 19.95 -5.95
N GLU A 334 7.27 19.70 -6.24
CA GLU A 334 7.91 18.42 -5.92
C GLU A 334 8.01 18.19 -4.40
N ALA A 335 8.10 19.26 -3.61
CA ALA A 335 8.32 19.18 -2.16
C ALA A 335 7.09 18.68 -1.37
N GLY A 336 5.89 18.75 -1.95
CA GLY A 336 4.67 18.30 -1.28
C GLY A 336 4.26 16.87 -1.60
N LYS A 337 4.80 16.26 -2.66
CA LYS A 337 4.41 14.89 -3.03
C LYS A 337 4.68 13.93 -1.86
N PRO A 338 3.76 13.00 -1.55
CA PRO A 338 4.07 11.92 -0.61
C PRO A 338 5.37 11.23 -1.04
N VAL A 339 6.23 10.91 -0.07
CA VAL A 339 7.53 10.28 -0.33
C VAL A 339 7.45 8.82 0.07
N TYR A 340 7.92 7.94 -0.81
CA TYR A 340 8.13 6.53 -0.53
C TYR A 340 9.34 6.36 0.40
N ARG A 341 9.09 6.41 1.72
CA ARG A 341 10.14 6.38 2.75
C ARG A 341 10.69 4.98 3.00
N ASP A 342 9.85 3.96 2.88
CA ASP A 342 10.16 2.57 3.19
C ASP A 342 10.29 1.74 1.91
N ALA A 343 10.71 2.37 0.80
CA ALA A 343 10.82 1.70 -0.50
C ALA A 343 11.80 0.52 -0.46
N ASP A 344 12.86 0.64 0.34
CA ASP A 344 13.89 -0.38 0.46
C ASP A 344 13.42 -1.55 1.31
N GLU A 345 12.76 -1.29 2.44
CA GLU A 345 12.08 -2.31 3.23
C GLU A 345 10.97 -3.00 2.44
N ALA A 346 10.22 -2.26 1.63
CA ALA A 346 9.19 -2.84 0.76
C ALA A 346 9.81 -3.76 -0.31
N LEU A 347 10.90 -3.33 -0.96
CA LEU A 347 11.66 -4.15 -1.94
C LEU A 347 12.20 -5.43 -1.29
N VAL A 348 12.78 -5.32 -0.09
CA VAL A 348 13.31 -6.46 0.67
C VAL A 348 12.18 -7.41 1.11
N ALA A 349 11.06 -6.88 1.58
CA ALA A 349 9.88 -7.67 1.92
C ALA A 349 9.31 -8.40 0.69
N ALA A 350 9.25 -7.73 -0.46
CA ALA A 350 8.83 -8.32 -1.72
C ALA A 350 9.79 -9.40 -2.22
N ALA A 351 11.10 -9.24 -2.02
CA ALA A 351 12.11 -10.26 -2.34
C ALA A 351 11.86 -11.54 -1.56
N VAL A 352 11.73 -11.41 -0.24
CA VAL A 352 11.46 -12.56 0.65
C VAL A 352 10.09 -13.17 0.39
N HIS A 353 9.05 -12.37 0.20
CA HIS A 353 7.72 -12.90 -0.13
C HIS A 353 7.70 -13.60 -1.49
N THR A 354 8.50 -13.15 -2.45
CA THR A 354 8.66 -13.83 -3.74
C THR A 354 9.37 -15.17 -3.58
N PHE A 355 10.40 -15.23 -2.75
CA PHE A 355 11.03 -16.49 -2.33
C PHE A 355 10.04 -17.46 -1.71
N LEU A 356 9.21 -16.99 -0.78
CA LEU A 356 8.21 -17.82 -0.10
C LEU A 356 7.15 -18.43 -1.04
N LYS A 357 6.89 -17.81 -2.20
CA LYS A 357 5.94 -18.33 -3.19
C LYS A 357 6.51 -19.50 -4.01
N ASN A 358 7.81 -19.48 -4.30
CA ASN A 358 8.51 -20.55 -5.03
C ASN A 358 9.81 -20.93 -4.29
N PRO A 359 9.71 -21.54 -3.10
CA PRO A 359 10.87 -21.73 -2.24
C PRO A 359 11.87 -22.72 -2.88
N SER A 360 13.09 -22.26 -3.12
CA SER A 360 14.25 -23.07 -3.50
C SER A 360 15.30 -23.03 -2.38
N ILE A 361 16.46 -23.69 -2.56
CA ILE A 361 17.60 -23.51 -1.65
C ILE A 361 18.01 -22.03 -1.64
N HIS A 362 18.19 -21.43 -2.81
CA HIS A 362 18.41 -20.00 -2.97
C HIS A 362 17.67 -19.52 -4.22
N GLN A 363 17.17 -18.28 -4.21
CA GLN A 363 16.47 -17.72 -5.37
C GLN A 363 17.07 -16.37 -5.73
N LYS A 364 17.41 -16.22 -7.01
CA LYS A 364 17.65 -14.90 -7.62
C LYS A 364 16.31 -14.23 -7.88
N VAL A 365 16.16 -13.01 -7.41
CA VAL A 365 15.00 -12.15 -7.65
C VAL A 365 15.48 -10.84 -8.23
N GLU A 366 14.78 -10.37 -9.25
CA GLU A 366 14.90 -9.02 -9.76
C GLU A 366 13.60 -8.30 -9.47
N LEU A 367 13.66 -7.12 -8.87
CA LEU A 367 12.51 -6.35 -8.46
C LEU A 367 12.66 -4.90 -8.90
N LYS A 368 11.56 -4.25 -9.23
CA LYS A 368 11.55 -2.85 -9.64
C LYS A 368 10.44 -2.08 -8.96
N PHE A 369 10.77 -0.89 -8.48
CA PHE A 369 9.83 0.06 -7.90
C PHE A 369 10.23 1.48 -8.28
N GLY A 370 9.46 2.12 -9.15
CA GLY A 370 9.86 3.40 -9.76
C GLY A 370 11.22 3.26 -10.46
N ASP A 371 12.17 4.14 -10.10
CA ASP A 371 13.54 4.11 -10.61
C ASP A 371 14.48 3.19 -9.78
N ARG A 372 13.97 2.56 -8.72
CA ARG A 372 14.74 1.63 -7.88
C ARG A 372 14.64 0.22 -8.45
N GLU A 373 15.79 -0.43 -8.61
CA GLU A 373 15.88 -1.83 -9.02
C GLU A 373 16.68 -2.62 -7.99
N LEU A 374 16.10 -3.70 -7.46
CA LEU A 374 16.77 -4.62 -6.55
C LEU A 374 17.00 -5.94 -7.27
N LYS A 375 18.27 -6.23 -7.58
CA LYS A 375 18.72 -7.55 -8.02
C LYS A 375 19.36 -8.23 -6.83
N ALA A 376 18.69 -9.24 -6.29
CA ALA A 376 19.09 -9.87 -5.06
C ALA A 376 19.03 -11.39 -5.12
N GLU A 377 19.82 -12.02 -4.27
CA GLU A 377 19.70 -13.43 -3.94
C GLU A 377 19.12 -13.57 -2.55
N VAL A 378 18.05 -14.35 -2.44
CA VAL A 378 17.38 -14.64 -1.17
C VAL A 378 17.75 -16.04 -0.73
N TYR A 379 18.23 -16.14 0.51
CA TYR A 379 18.57 -17.36 1.21
C TYR A 379 17.67 -17.49 2.42
N GLU A 380 17.02 -18.63 2.62
CA GLU A 380 16.37 -18.89 3.89
C GLU A 380 17.38 -19.45 4.89
N THR A 381 17.53 -18.76 6.01
CA THR A 381 18.58 -18.99 6.99
C THR A 381 18.02 -19.50 8.31
N GLY A 382 16.72 -19.73 8.40
CA GLY A 382 16.00 -20.26 9.55
C GLY A 382 14.49 -20.04 9.39
N PRO A 383 13.65 -20.59 10.29
CA PRO A 383 12.21 -20.37 10.23
C PRO A 383 11.86 -18.88 10.29
N GLY A 384 11.29 -18.36 9.20
CA GLY A 384 10.95 -16.93 9.08
C GLY A 384 12.16 -15.99 9.05
N ARG A 385 13.39 -16.50 8.90
CA ARG A 385 14.63 -15.73 8.81
C ARG A 385 15.27 -15.94 7.45
N PHE A 386 15.67 -14.84 6.84
CA PHE A 386 16.21 -14.81 5.50
C PHE A 386 17.44 -13.93 5.46
N LEU A 387 18.30 -14.17 4.47
CA LEU A 387 19.42 -13.33 4.11
C LEU A 387 19.22 -12.89 2.67
N VAL A 388 19.18 -11.58 2.47
CA VAL A 388 19.04 -10.95 1.16
C VAL A 388 20.39 -10.35 0.77
N ARG A 389 20.99 -10.89 -0.28
CA ARG A 389 22.27 -10.43 -0.84
C ARG A 389 22.02 -9.58 -2.08
N ALA A 390 22.46 -8.33 -2.09
CA ALA A 390 22.38 -7.42 -3.23
C ALA A 390 23.75 -6.79 -3.50
N GLY A 391 24.42 -7.22 -4.57
CA GLY A 391 25.84 -6.90 -4.78
C GLY A 391 26.70 -7.41 -3.61
N ASP A 392 27.48 -6.52 -3.00
CA ASP A 392 28.32 -6.80 -1.83
C ASP A 392 27.58 -6.65 -0.49
N SER A 393 26.34 -6.14 -0.51
CA SER A 393 25.52 -5.94 0.69
C SER A 393 24.74 -7.20 1.05
N LEU A 394 24.70 -7.52 2.35
CA LEU A 394 23.95 -8.64 2.92
C LEU A 394 23.04 -8.14 4.04
N VAL A 395 21.77 -8.54 4.05
CA VAL A 395 20.80 -8.15 5.08
C VAL A 395 20.08 -9.34 5.66
N GLU A 396 20.03 -9.39 6.99
CA GLU A 396 19.13 -10.29 7.67
C GLU A 396 17.71 -9.72 7.71
N VAL A 397 16.76 -10.55 7.29
CA VAL A 397 15.35 -10.22 7.20
C VAL A 397 14.55 -11.24 7.99
N GLY A 398 13.80 -10.77 8.99
CA GLY A 398 12.70 -11.54 9.54
C GLY A 398 11.45 -11.28 8.72
N LEU A 399 10.77 -12.32 8.25
CA LEU A 399 9.44 -12.20 7.68
C LEU A 399 8.54 -13.32 8.20
N THR A 400 7.71 -12.98 9.18
CA THR A 400 6.82 -13.95 9.82
C THR A 400 5.38 -13.65 9.45
N ARG A 401 4.70 -14.63 8.85
CA ARG A 401 3.29 -14.53 8.47
C ARG A 401 2.39 -14.67 9.70
N THR A 402 1.46 -13.74 9.89
CA THR A 402 0.43 -13.79 10.96
C THR A 402 -0.95 -14.13 10.41
N SER A 403 -1.28 -13.67 9.20
CA SER A 403 -2.51 -14.06 8.49
C SER A 403 -2.27 -14.11 6.98
N GLU A 404 -3.32 -14.23 6.16
CA GLU A 404 -3.16 -14.41 4.72
C GLU A 404 -2.25 -13.34 4.08
N HIS A 405 -2.52 -12.07 4.38
CA HIS A 405 -1.77 -10.93 3.86
C HIS A 405 -0.92 -10.23 4.91
N LEU A 406 -1.04 -10.59 6.19
CA LEU A 406 -0.37 -9.88 7.28
C LEU A 406 0.95 -10.55 7.66
N PHE A 407 2.00 -9.74 7.69
CA PHE A 407 3.35 -10.14 8.07
C PHE A 407 3.94 -9.17 9.08
N THR A 408 4.86 -9.69 9.90
CA THR A 408 5.82 -8.88 10.65
C THR A 408 7.14 -8.94 9.91
N LEU A 409 7.58 -7.79 9.39
CA LEU A 409 8.88 -7.57 8.77
C LEU A 409 9.87 -7.11 9.84
N GLU A 410 11.06 -7.68 9.86
CA GLU A 410 12.19 -7.24 10.69
C GLU A 410 13.40 -7.01 9.79
N VAL A 411 13.84 -5.76 9.66
CA VAL A 411 15.01 -5.38 8.86
C VAL A 411 15.81 -4.34 9.64
N GLY A 412 17.12 -4.54 9.79
CA GLY A 412 17.98 -3.60 10.50
C GLY A 412 17.59 -3.36 11.96
N GLY A 413 17.02 -4.37 12.63
CA GLY A 413 16.50 -4.27 14.00
C GLY A 413 15.15 -3.54 14.12
N ARG A 414 14.61 -2.95 13.04
CA ARG A 414 13.27 -2.36 13.01
C ARG A 414 12.24 -3.44 12.73
N LYS A 415 11.26 -3.59 13.63
CA LYS A 415 10.08 -4.44 13.43
C LYS A 415 8.91 -3.61 12.94
N VAL A 416 8.36 -4.00 11.79
CA VAL A 416 7.29 -3.29 11.10
C VAL A 416 6.18 -4.28 10.77
N ARG A 417 4.94 -3.89 11.08
CA ARG A 417 3.75 -4.61 10.61
C ARG A 417 3.54 -4.25 9.14
N THR A 418 3.47 -5.23 8.26
CA THR A 418 3.28 -5.02 6.83
C THR A 418 2.21 -5.92 6.26
N LEU A 419 1.48 -5.43 5.27
CA LEU A 419 0.60 -6.28 4.47
C LEU A 419 1.29 -6.58 3.14
N ILE A 420 1.28 -7.84 2.71
CA ILE A 420 1.86 -8.24 1.43
C ILE A 420 0.85 -9.07 0.66
N HIS A 421 0.58 -8.64 -0.56
CA HIS A 421 -0.15 -9.39 -1.57
C HIS A 421 0.75 -9.63 -2.78
N GLY A 422 0.53 -10.74 -3.48
CA GLY A 422 1.34 -11.07 -4.65
C GLY A 422 0.49 -11.70 -5.75
N GLU A 423 0.58 -11.09 -6.92
CA GLU A 423 0.12 -11.63 -8.20
C GLU A 423 1.34 -12.10 -9.02
N PRO A 424 1.18 -12.91 -10.09
CA PRO A 424 2.28 -13.17 -11.00
C PRO A 424 2.91 -11.85 -11.48
N GLY A 425 4.24 -11.72 -11.33
CA GLY A 425 4.97 -10.53 -11.77
C GLY A 425 4.92 -9.30 -10.90
N ARG A 426 4.14 -9.33 -9.81
CA ARG A 426 3.98 -8.16 -8.96
C ARG A 426 3.79 -8.52 -7.49
N ARG A 427 4.30 -7.66 -6.62
CA ARG A 427 3.99 -7.63 -5.19
C ARG A 427 3.39 -6.27 -4.86
N GLU A 428 2.34 -6.28 -4.06
CA GLU A 428 1.87 -5.10 -3.37
C GLU A 428 2.28 -5.23 -1.91
N VAL A 429 3.05 -4.26 -1.42
CA VAL A 429 3.51 -4.21 -0.03
C VAL A 429 2.97 -2.95 0.61
N LEU A 430 2.22 -3.06 1.71
CA LEU A 430 1.76 -1.92 2.51
C LEU A 430 2.65 -1.78 3.74
N ILE A 431 3.30 -0.63 3.89
CA ILE A 431 4.06 -0.24 5.09
C ILE A 431 3.53 1.12 5.55
N ASP A 432 3.13 1.22 6.82
CA ASP A 432 2.60 2.45 7.42
C ASP A 432 1.57 3.16 6.54
N GLY A 433 0.57 2.42 6.02
CA GLY A 433 -0.50 2.95 5.18
C GLY A 433 -0.09 3.39 3.77
N THR A 434 1.17 3.19 3.38
CA THR A 434 1.68 3.47 2.03
C THR A 434 1.80 2.18 1.23
N SER A 435 1.16 2.12 0.07
CA SER A 435 1.22 0.96 -0.84
C SER A 435 2.37 1.11 -1.84
N TYR A 436 3.19 0.06 -1.92
CA TYR A 436 4.34 -0.09 -2.80
C TYR A 436 4.05 -1.21 -3.81
N GLU A 437 3.91 -0.86 -5.09
CA GLU A 437 3.71 -1.83 -6.18
C GLU A 437 5.04 -2.21 -6.81
N ILE A 438 5.55 -3.36 -6.43
CA ILE A 438 6.87 -3.84 -6.81
C ILE A 438 6.71 -4.85 -7.95
N GLY A 439 7.25 -4.52 -9.11
CA GLY A 439 7.37 -5.46 -10.24
C GLY A 439 8.43 -6.52 -9.96
N ILE A 440 8.23 -7.73 -10.49
CA ILE A 440 9.18 -8.84 -10.45
C ILE A 440 9.70 -9.10 -11.87
N GLY A 441 11.03 -9.08 -12.04
CA GLY A 441 11.75 -9.13 -13.33
C GLY A 441 12.07 -7.74 -13.90
N GLY A 442 13.17 -7.60 -14.65
CA GLY A 442 13.50 -6.41 -15.48
C GLY A 442 13.42 -6.71 -16.99
N GLU A 443 13.27 -5.75 -17.91
CA GLU A 443 12.54 -4.47 -17.86
C GLU A 443 11.11 -4.72 -18.39
N GLY A 444 10.07 -4.25 -17.69
CA GLY A 444 8.67 -4.32 -18.15
C GLY A 444 7.74 -5.29 -17.39
N ALA A 445 8.26 -5.99 -16.38
CA ALA A 445 7.59 -6.87 -15.42
C ALA A 445 6.70 -7.98 -16.03
N LEU A 446 7.22 -9.20 -15.90
CA LEU A 446 6.88 -10.46 -16.56
C LEU A 446 7.64 -10.70 -17.87
N GLY A 447 8.26 -11.88 -17.99
CA GLY A 447 8.98 -12.27 -19.20
C GLY A 447 8.01 -12.55 -20.36
N ALA A 448 8.55 -12.97 -21.50
CA ALA A 448 7.78 -13.27 -22.72
C ALA A 448 6.65 -14.29 -22.47
N GLU A 449 6.71 -15.03 -21.37
CA GLU A 449 5.69 -15.95 -20.91
C GLU A 449 4.42 -15.29 -20.35
N PHE A 450 4.31 -13.95 -20.29
CA PHE A 450 3.06 -13.28 -19.97
C PHE A 450 2.66 -12.19 -20.96
N VAL A 451 1.34 -12.04 -21.13
CA VAL A 451 0.74 -10.88 -21.79
C VAL A 451 0.28 -9.90 -20.70
N VAL A 452 0.77 -8.67 -20.75
CA VAL A 452 0.51 -7.62 -19.75
C VAL A 452 -0.23 -6.43 -20.34
N SER A 453 -0.96 -5.67 -19.51
CA SER A 453 -1.62 -4.45 -19.98
C SER A 453 -0.61 -3.30 -20.21
N PRO A 454 -0.53 -2.69 -21.40
CA PRO A 454 0.43 -1.61 -21.67
C PRO A 454 0.04 -0.27 -21.03
N ALA A 455 -1.24 -0.09 -20.70
CA ALA A 455 -1.82 1.10 -20.09
C ALA A 455 -3.04 0.72 -19.23
N PRO A 456 -3.57 1.62 -18.38
CA PRO A 456 -4.87 1.41 -17.74
C PRO A 456 -5.98 1.26 -18.79
N ALA A 457 -6.72 0.15 -18.76
CA ALA A 457 -7.70 -0.19 -19.80
C ALA A 457 -8.81 -1.14 -19.28
N ALA A 458 -9.95 -1.19 -19.97
CA ALA A 458 -10.98 -2.21 -19.77
C ALA A 458 -10.69 -3.43 -20.63
N VAL A 459 -10.80 -4.65 -20.11
CA VAL A 459 -10.74 -5.88 -20.93
C VAL A 459 -12.05 -6.02 -21.69
N LEU A 460 -12.05 -5.89 -23.01
CA LEU A 460 -13.27 -6.07 -23.83
C LEU A 460 -13.56 -7.54 -24.09
N LYS A 461 -12.54 -8.30 -24.48
CA LYS A 461 -12.71 -9.69 -24.92
C LYS A 461 -11.45 -10.50 -24.74
N ILE A 462 -11.60 -11.76 -24.36
CA ILE A 462 -10.54 -12.76 -24.33
C ILE A 462 -10.69 -13.61 -25.59
N LEU A 463 -9.64 -13.68 -26.42
CA LEU A 463 -9.66 -14.35 -27.73
C LEU A 463 -9.13 -15.78 -27.65
N LYS A 464 -8.25 -16.07 -26.69
CA LYS A 464 -7.63 -17.38 -26.47
C LYS A 464 -7.73 -17.78 -24.99
N GLY A 465 -8.21 -18.98 -24.72
CA GLY A 465 -8.47 -19.51 -23.38
C GLY A 465 -7.38 -20.43 -22.85
N VAL A 466 -7.52 -20.86 -21.59
CA VAL A 466 -6.61 -21.85 -20.98
C VAL A 466 -6.60 -23.14 -21.81
N GLY A 467 -5.40 -23.58 -22.19
CA GLY A 467 -5.16 -24.75 -23.00
C GLY A 467 -5.03 -24.50 -24.51
N ASP A 468 -5.23 -23.28 -24.99
CA ASP A 468 -5.03 -22.95 -26.41
C ASP A 468 -3.54 -22.80 -26.74
N THR A 469 -3.11 -23.35 -27.88
CA THR A 469 -1.77 -23.09 -28.42
C THR A 469 -1.74 -21.75 -29.14
N VAL A 470 -0.70 -20.96 -28.88
CA VAL A 470 -0.44 -19.65 -29.48
C VAL A 470 0.99 -19.59 -30.02
N LYS A 471 1.17 -18.86 -31.12
CA LYS A 471 2.49 -18.46 -31.63
C LYS A 471 2.81 -17.03 -31.23
N GLU A 472 4.09 -16.67 -31.22
CA GLU A 472 4.52 -15.28 -31.08
C GLU A 472 3.78 -14.39 -32.10
N GLY A 473 3.18 -13.30 -31.62
CA GLY A 473 2.36 -12.38 -32.41
C GLY A 473 0.87 -12.76 -32.52
N ASP A 474 0.44 -13.94 -32.07
CA ASP A 474 -0.98 -14.31 -32.12
C ASP A 474 -1.82 -13.42 -31.19
N PRO A 475 -3.01 -12.98 -31.60
CA PRO A 475 -3.89 -12.16 -30.77
C PRO A 475 -4.48 -12.99 -29.61
N VAL A 476 -4.33 -12.48 -28.39
CA VAL A 476 -4.72 -13.18 -27.15
C VAL A 476 -5.95 -12.56 -26.50
N LEU A 477 -6.02 -11.23 -26.43
CA LEU A 477 -7.17 -10.50 -25.88
C LEU A 477 -7.24 -9.06 -26.40
N VAL A 478 -8.37 -8.39 -26.18
CA VAL A 478 -8.61 -7.00 -26.58
C VAL A 478 -8.92 -6.15 -25.35
N THR A 479 -8.26 -5.00 -25.23
CA THR A 479 -8.51 -3.99 -24.21
C THR A 479 -9.02 -2.68 -24.82
N GLU A 480 -9.80 -1.90 -24.09
CA GLU A 480 -10.23 -0.56 -24.46
C GLU A 480 -9.63 0.48 -23.51
N ALA A 481 -8.93 1.47 -24.07
CA ALA A 481 -8.51 2.66 -23.36
C ALA A 481 -8.83 3.88 -24.21
N MET A 482 -9.35 4.96 -23.62
CA MET A 482 -9.67 6.19 -24.34
C MET A 482 -10.56 5.99 -25.58
N LYS A 483 -11.54 5.07 -25.51
CA LYS A 483 -12.42 4.65 -26.63
C LYS A 483 -11.69 4.03 -27.82
N MET A 484 -10.45 3.58 -27.62
CA MET A 484 -9.63 2.91 -28.61
C MET A 484 -9.42 1.46 -28.18
N GLU A 485 -9.77 0.53 -29.05
CA GLU A 485 -9.48 -0.89 -28.85
C GLU A 485 -8.02 -1.18 -29.18
N THR A 486 -7.36 -1.94 -28.32
CA THR A 486 -5.98 -2.41 -28.49
C THR A 486 -5.99 -3.93 -28.36
N THR A 487 -5.52 -4.63 -29.40
CA THR A 487 -5.35 -6.07 -29.35
C THR A 487 -3.97 -6.39 -28.79
N LEU A 488 -3.93 -7.20 -27.73
CA LEU A 488 -2.69 -7.67 -27.13
C LEU A 488 -2.35 -9.06 -27.67
N THR A 489 -1.08 -9.25 -28.01
CA THR A 489 -0.56 -10.45 -28.69
C THR A 489 0.34 -11.27 -27.77
N ALA A 490 0.46 -12.57 -28.06
CA ALA A 490 1.41 -13.47 -27.41
C ALA A 490 2.85 -13.02 -27.71
N ALA A 491 3.70 -12.99 -26.69
CA ALA A 491 5.12 -12.62 -26.83
C ALA A 491 6.04 -13.83 -27.08
N MET A 492 5.48 -15.05 -27.10
CA MET A 492 6.21 -16.27 -27.40
C MET A 492 5.29 -17.41 -27.87
N ASP A 493 5.89 -18.43 -28.46
CA ASP A 493 5.25 -19.71 -28.76
C ASP A 493 4.97 -20.51 -27.47
N GLY A 494 3.79 -21.13 -27.39
CA GLY A 494 3.47 -22.03 -26.29
C GLY A 494 1.98 -22.29 -26.13
N LYS A 495 1.60 -22.76 -24.95
CA LYS A 495 0.21 -23.05 -24.58
C LYS A 495 -0.25 -22.12 -23.47
N ILE A 496 -1.45 -21.56 -23.57
CA ILE A 496 -1.97 -20.70 -22.50
C ILE A 496 -2.19 -21.56 -21.24
N GLU A 497 -1.43 -21.25 -20.20
CA GLU A 497 -1.48 -21.91 -18.90
C GLU A 497 -2.58 -21.32 -18.03
N ALA A 498 -2.71 -19.99 -18.04
CA ALA A 498 -3.64 -19.28 -17.17
C ALA A 498 -4.13 -17.97 -17.81
N VAL A 499 -5.37 -17.61 -17.51
CA VAL A 499 -5.96 -16.31 -17.84
C VAL A 499 -6.43 -15.68 -16.53
N PHE A 500 -5.88 -14.52 -16.18
CA PHE A 500 -6.07 -13.86 -14.87
C PHE A 500 -7.20 -12.85 -14.85
N VAL A 501 -7.80 -12.55 -16.00
CA VAL A 501 -8.79 -11.48 -16.17
C VAL A 501 -10.08 -11.97 -16.81
N LYS A 502 -11.13 -11.14 -16.74
CA LYS A 502 -12.45 -11.39 -17.33
C LYS A 502 -12.89 -10.22 -18.22
N PRO A 503 -13.73 -10.44 -19.25
CA PRO A 503 -14.36 -9.34 -19.99
C PRO A 503 -15.10 -8.38 -19.05
N GLY A 504 -14.96 -7.08 -19.30
CA GLY A 504 -15.46 -5.97 -18.48
C GLY A 504 -14.53 -5.51 -17.36
N GLN A 505 -13.48 -6.26 -17.03
CA GLN A 505 -12.58 -5.94 -15.92
C GLN A 505 -11.65 -4.78 -16.27
N GLN A 506 -11.54 -3.79 -15.38
CA GLN A 506 -10.51 -2.74 -15.47
C GLN A 506 -9.16 -3.29 -15.00
N VAL A 507 -8.11 -2.97 -15.75
CA VAL A 507 -6.74 -3.40 -15.48
C VAL A 507 -5.81 -2.21 -15.52
N ASP A 508 -4.89 -2.16 -14.55
CA ASP A 508 -3.83 -1.17 -14.52
C ASP A 508 -2.69 -1.54 -15.49
N LYS A 509 -1.88 -0.54 -15.84
CA LYS A 509 -0.63 -0.77 -16.57
C LYS A 509 0.25 -1.80 -15.85
N GLY A 510 0.81 -2.75 -16.60
CA GLY A 510 1.69 -3.80 -16.12
C GLY A 510 0.99 -4.99 -15.48
N LYS A 511 -0.34 -4.99 -15.37
CA LYS A 511 -1.08 -6.15 -14.84
C LYS A 511 -0.93 -7.36 -15.75
N ALA A 512 -0.60 -8.52 -15.18
CA ALA A 512 -0.59 -9.82 -15.85
C ALA A 512 -2.00 -10.19 -16.28
N LEU A 513 -2.20 -10.50 -17.57
CA LEU A 513 -3.50 -10.86 -18.11
C LEU A 513 -3.56 -12.34 -18.47
N VAL A 514 -2.51 -12.86 -19.09
CA VAL A 514 -2.40 -14.26 -19.54
C VAL A 514 -0.99 -14.77 -19.30
N LYS A 515 -0.85 -16.05 -18.95
CA LYS A 515 0.43 -16.78 -18.86
C LYS A 515 0.52 -17.85 -19.95
N ILE A 516 1.66 -17.94 -20.62
CA ILE A 516 1.98 -18.89 -21.69
C ILE A 516 3.07 -19.83 -21.16
N GLN A 517 2.86 -21.14 -21.27
CA GLN A 517 3.85 -22.15 -20.99
C GLN A 517 4.62 -22.49 -22.27
N ALA A 518 5.96 -22.35 -22.23
CA ALA A 518 6.84 -22.72 -23.33
C ALA A 518 6.80 -24.22 -23.62
N GLU A 519 6.80 -24.61 -24.89
CA GLU A 519 7.09 -25.99 -25.30
C GLU A 519 8.62 -26.21 -25.36
N GLY A 520 9.23 -26.53 -24.21
CA GLY A 520 10.64 -26.90 -24.09
C GLY A 520 11.37 -26.15 -22.97
N GLY A 521 11.88 -26.90 -21.97
CA GLY A 521 12.51 -26.33 -20.77
C GLY A 521 13.75 -25.49 -21.08
N ALA A 522 13.71 -24.21 -20.74
CA ALA A 522 14.84 -23.30 -20.88
C ALA A 522 15.74 -23.35 -19.64
N LYS A 523 17.04 -23.58 -19.88
CA LYS A 523 18.14 -23.45 -18.91
C LYS A 523 18.35 -21.98 -18.54
N SER A 524 18.48 -21.70 -17.25
CA SER A 524 18.81 -20.36 -16.74
C SER A 524 20.25 -19.97 -17.12
N ALA A 525 20.41 -18.78 -17.70
CA ALA A 525 21.71 -18.20 -18.00
C ALA A 525 22.31 -17.53 -16.75
N GLU A 526 23.57 -17.85 -16.45
CA GLU A 526 24.35 -17.23 -15.36
C GLU A 526 24.70 -15.76 -15.70
N GLY A 527 23.94 -14.82 -15.17
CA GLY A 527 24.28 -13.40 -15.18
C GLY A 527 25.24 -13.03 -14.05
N LYS A 528 26.33 -12.33 -14.39
CA LYS A 528 27.28 -11.69 -13.44
C LYS A 528 26.54 -10.69 -12.54
N GLY A 529 26.92 -10.67 -11.26
CA GLY A 529 26.26 -9.88 -10.21
C GLY A 529 26.09 -8.40 -10.57
N ALA A 530 24.85 -7.93 -10.46
CA ALA A 530 24.48 -6.54 -10.71
C ALA A 530 24.46 -5.75 -9.39
N LYS A 531 24.70 -4.44 -9.52
CA LYS A 531 24.96 -3.48 -8.44
C LYS A 531 23.68 -3.12 -7.69
N ALA A 532 23.79 -2.88 -6.38
CA ALA A 532 22.73 -2.25 -5.59
C ALA A 532 22.34 -0.87 -6.18
N PRO A 533 21.06 -0.44 -6.06
CA PRO A 533 20.63 0.87 -6.57
C PRO A 533 21.41 2.02 -5.90
N ALA A 534 21.56 3.13 -6.61
CA ALA A 534 22.22 4.32 -6.03
C ALA A 534 21.44 4.84 -4.81
N GLY A 535 22.11 5.01 -3.67
CA GLY A 535 21.48 5.43 -2.40
C GLY A 535 20.84 4.30 -1.59
N PHE A 536 21.00 3.03 -2.02
CA PHE A 536 20.56 1.85 -1.28
C PHE A 536 21.65 1.41 -0.31
N GLU A 537 21.54 1.83 0.95
CA GLU A 537 22.41 1.37 2.03
C GLU A 537 21.62 0.45 2.95
N LEU A 538 21.89 -0.84 2.80
CA LEU A 538 21.37 -1.86 3.66
C LEU A 538 22.31 -2.07 4.86
N PRO A 539 21.79 -2.21 6.08
CA PRO A 539 22.63 -2.45 7.26
C PRO A 539 23.37 -3.78 7.12
N PRO A 540 24.65 -3.87 7.52
CA PRO A 540 25.39 -5.13 7.43
C PRO A 540 24.69 -6.25 8.20
N ALA A 541 24.48 -7.40 7.56
CA ALA A 541 23.99 -8.59 8.24
C ALA A 541 25.01 -9.09 9.28
N ALA A 542 24.51 -9.75 10.33
CA ALA A 542 25.36 -10.39 11.33
C ALA A 542 26.43 -11.30 10.70
N MET A 543 26.05 -12.06 9.66
CA MET A 543 26.97 -12.94 8.94
C MET A 543 28.11 -12.19 8.21
N GLN A 544 27.85 -11.00 7.68
CA GLN A 544 28.87 -10.15 7.05
C GLN A 544 29.77 -9.51 8.12
N VAL A 545 29.18 -9.01 9.21
CA VAL A 545 29.91 -8.48 10.37
C VAL A 545 30.87 -9.54 10.91
N PHE A 546 30.42 -10.79 11.00
CA PHE A 546 31.30 -11.89 11.33
C PHE A 546 32.41 -12.01 10.30
N ALA A 547 32.09 -12.17 9.02
CA ALA A 547 33.10 -12.40 7.98
C ALA A 547 34.17 -11.30 7.89
N GLU A 548 33.89 -10.05 8.27
CA GLU A 548 34.83 -8.93 8.24
C GLU A 548 35.69 -8.82 9.51
N SER A 549 35.19 -9.26 10.65
CA SER A 549 35.90 -9.13 11.94
C SER A 549 37.23 -9.91 11.93
N PRO A 550 38.32 -9.37 12.51
CA PRO A 550 39.62 -10.04 12.54
C PRO A 550 39.65 -11.24 13.51
N SER A 551 38.87 -11.18 14.58
CA SER A 551 38.66 -12.24 15.58
C SER A 551 37.26 -12.11 16.19
N TYR A 552 36.83 -13.10 16.98
CA TYR A 552 35.50 -13.15 17.59
C TYR A 552 35.59 -13.36 19.11
N SER A 553 34.70 -12.71 19.87
CA SER A 553 34.47 -13.08 21.26
C SER A 553 33.83 -14.49 21.38
N GLU A 554 33.84 -15.07 22.58
CA GLU A 554 33.18 -16.37 22.84
C GLU A 554 31.69 -16.35 22.45
N ALA A 555 30.96 -15.29 22.81
CA ALA A 555 29.54 -15.14 22.49
C ALA A 555 29.31 -15.07 20.96
N GLN A 556 30.13 -14.30 20.26
CA GLN A 556 30.10 -14.18 18.80
C GLN A 556 30.46 -15.50 18.11
N SER A 557 31.36 -16.28 18.71
CA SER A 557 31.73 -17.58 18.20
C SER A 557 30.58 -18.58 18.31
N LEU A 558 29.90 -18.64 19.46
CA LEU A 558 28.71 -19.49 19.64
C LEU A 558 27.56 -19.12 18.68
N GLU A 559 27.37 -17.83 18.43
CA GLU A 559 26.40 -17.36 17.44
C GLU A 559 26.80 -17.77 16.01
N ALA A 560 28.08 -17.61 15.65
CA ALA A 560 28.61 -18.08 14.37
C ALA A 560 28.40 -19.59 14.18
N LEU A 561 28.65 -20.41 15.21
CA LEU A 561 28.40 -21.87 15.19
C LEU A 561 26.94 -22.23 14.87
N THR A 562 25.98 -21.39 15.26
CA THR A 562 24.57 -21.58 14.93
C THR A 562 24.32 -21.51 13.41
N TRP A 563 25.02 -20.63 12.69
CA TRP A 563 24.91 -20.53 11.22
C TRP A 563 25.37 -21.80 10.50
N PHE A 564 26.41 -22.46 11.02
CA PHE A 564 26.85 -23.75 10.50
C PHE A 564 25.82 -24.84 10.77
N SER A 565 25.26 -24.93 11.98
CA SER A 565 24.20 -25.91 12.28
C SER A 565 23.03 -25.80 11.31
N ARG A 566 22.58 -24.56 11.04
CA ARG A 566 21.46 -24.31 10.12
C ARG A 566 21.80 -24.73 8.69
N TYR A 567 23.01 -24.46 8.21
CA TYR A 567 23.46 -24.96 6.90
C TYR A 567 23.37 -26.49 6.82
N PHE A 568 23.76 -27.21 7.88
CA PHE A 568 23.66 -28.67 7.92
C PHE A 568 22.21 -29.18 8.02
N GLU A 569 21.26 -28.33 8.42
CA GLU A 569 19.81 -28.59 8.45
C GLU A 569 19.11 -28.21 7.14
N GLY A 570 19.86 -27.93 6.06
CA GLY A 570 19.28 -27.64 4.75
C GLY A 570 18.76 -26.21 4.59
N TYR A 571 19.12 -25.32 5.52
CA TYR A 571 19.07 -23.88 5.28
C TYR A 571 20.24 -23.45 4.41
N SER A 572 20.12 -22.28 3.80
CA SER A 572 21.08 -21.82 2.81
C SER A 572 21.90 -20.69 3.36
N ALA A 573 23.20 -20.73 3.10
CA ALA A 573 24.13 -19.66 3.46
C ALA A 573 25.25 -19.60 2.42
N PRO A 574 25.85 -18.42 2.18
CA PRO A 574 27.02 -18.31 1.30
C PRO A 574 28.18 -19.16 1.84
N LEU A 575 28.51 -20.24 1.14
CA LEU A 575 29.50 -21.23 1.57
C LEU A 575 30.88 -20.62 1.82
N GLU A 576 31.33 -19.69 0.97
CA GLU A 576 32.60 -18.99 1.14
C GLU A 576 32.64 -18.10 2.38
N THR A 577 31.51 -17.50 2.74
CA THR A 577 31.36 -16.71 3.98
C THR A 577 31.48 -17.62 5.20
N LEU A 578 30.78 -18.77 5.22
CA LEU A 578 30.92 -19.76 6.28
C LEU A 578 32.37 -20.26 6.40
N LYS A 579 33.03 -20.55 5.27
CA LYS A 579 34.44 -20.98 5.24
C LYS A 579 35.39 -19.93 5.82
N THR A 580 35.08 -18.64 5.64
CA THR A 580 35.87 -17.50 6.15
C THR A 580 35.67 -17.37 7.65
N ILE A 581 34.42 -17.37 8.12
CA ILE A 581 34.08 -17.33 9.55
C ILE A 581 34.79 -18.47 10.28
N LEU A 582 34.70 -19.70 9.75
CA LEU A 582 35.32 -20.86 10.37
C LEU A 582 36.85 -20.74 10.48
N GLY A 583 37.51 -20.10 9.52
CA GLY A 583 38.95 -19.88 9.54
C GLY A 583 39.41 -18.81 10.53
N LYS A 584 38.48 -17.97 11.01
CA LYS A 584 38.73 -16.87 11.96
C LYS A 584 38.31 -17.20 13.40
N LEU A 585 37.53 -18.27 13.60
CA LEU A 585 37.19 -18.76 14.93
C LEU A 585 38.47 -19.18 15.65
N GLU A 586 38.77 -18.54 16.78
CA GLU A 586 39.92 -18.93 17.59
C GLU A 586 39.65 -20.29 18.26
N PRO A 587 40.63 -21.21 18.30
CA PRO A 587 40.53 -22.41 19.12
C PRO A 587 40.36 -21.98 20.59
N ALA A 588 39.47 -22.64 21.33
CA ALA A 588 39.30 -22.37 22.75
C ALA A 588 40.67 -22.46 23.48
N SER A 589 41.04 -21.44 24.25
CA SER A 589 42.26 -21.46 25.07
C SER A 589 42.15 -22.52 26.17
N GLU A 590 43.29 -23.05 26.64
CA GLU A 590 43.34 -24.10 27.68
C GLU A 590 42.60 -23.72 28.98
N ASP A 591 42.45 -22.43 29.26
CA ASP A 591 41.84 -21.90 30.50
C ASP A 591 40.32 -21.56 30.37
N GLY A 592 39.72 -21.65 29.18
CA GLY A 592 38.34 -21.21 28.88
C GLY A 592 37.22 -22.24 29.17
N TYR A 593 37.11 -22.71 30.41
CA TYR A 593 36.27 -23.87 30.81
C TYR A 593 34.74 -23.62 30.93
N PRO A 594 34.13 -22.71 30.16
CA PRO A 594 32.75 -22.97 29.69
C PRO A 594 32.64 -23.02 28.15
N TYR A 595 33.46 -22.24 27.46
CA TYR A 595 33.42 -22.11 26.01
C TYR A 595 33.86 -23.39 25.30
N ARG A 596 34.93 -24.03 25.80
CA ARG A 596 35.43 -25.29 25.25
C ARG A 596 34.41 -26.42 25.28
N GLN A 597 33.67 -26.58 26.39
CA GLN A 597 32.63 -27.60 26.52
C GLN A 597 31.44 -27.33 25.57
N ALA A 598 31.08 -26.06 25.38
CA ALA A 598 30.04 -25.67 24.45
C ALA A 598 30.42 -25.99 22.99
N VAL A 599 31.67 -25.73 22.60
CA VAL A 599 32.21 -26.10 21.29
C VAL A 599 32.21 -27.61 21.07
N GLU A 600 32.67 -28.39 22.05
CA GLU A 600 32.66 -29.86 21.97
C GLU A 600 31.24 -30.42 21.79
N THR A 601 30.31 -29.92 22.60
CA THR A 601 28.90 -30.29 22.52
C THR A 601 28.32 -29.94 21.15
N TRP A 602 28.68 -28.78 20.60
CA TRP A 602 28.26 -28.35 19.28
C TRP A 602 28.81 -29.26 18.17
N VAL A 603 30.10 -29.60 18.17
CA VAL A 603 30.71 -30.49 17.17
C VAL A 603 30.05 -31.88 17.18
N GLN A 604 29.82 -32.45 18.38
CA GLN A 604 29.12 -33.73 18.52
C GLN A 604 27.71 -33.66 17.95
N GLY A 605 26.96 -32.61 18.32
CA GLY A 605 25.62 -32.37 17.81
C GLY A 605 25.58 -32.21 16.29
N LEU A 606 26.54 -31.49 15.70
CA LEU A 606 26.65 -31.29 14.26
C LEU A 606 26.90 -32.62 13.52
N LEU A 607 27.85 -33.42 14.01
CA LEU A 607 28.17 -34.73 13.42
C LEU A 607 26.99 -35.70 13.51
N GLN A 608 26.29 -35.72 14.64
CA GLN A 608 25.09 -36.54 14.83
C GLN A 608 23.97 -36.10 13.88
N ARG A 609 23.73 -34.79 13.74
CA ARG A 609 22.75 -34.24 12.78
C ARG A 609 23.09 -34.64 11.35
N TYR A 610 24.34 -34.48 10.94
CA TYR A 610 24.82 -34.90 9.62
C TYR A 610 24.54 -36.38 9.36
N GLN A 611 24.95 -37.26 10.29
CA GLN A 611 24.69 -38.70 10.16
C GLN A 611 23.20 -39.02 10.06
N THR A 612 22.39 -38.37 10.90
CA THR A 612 20.94 -38.58 10.97
C THR A 612 20.29 -38.24 9.63
N VAL A 613 20.61 -37.07 9.05
CA VAL A 613 20.12 -36.66 7.73
C VAL A 613 20.61 -37.63 6.65
N GLU A 614 21.89 -37.96 6.60
CA GLU A 614 22.42 -38.80 5.51
C GLU A 614 21.96 -40.27 5.61
N SER A 615 21.61 -40.74 6.80
CA SER A 615 21.11 -42.11 7.00
C SER A 615 19.77 -42.37 6.28
N VAL A 616 18.91 -41.36 6.13
CA VAL A 616 17.61 -41.52 5.42
C VAL A 616 17.78 -41.52 3.89
N PHE A 617 18.93 -41.09 3.37
CA PHE A 617 19.26 -41.05 1.94
C PHE A 617 20.18 -42.19 1.49
N GLN A 618 20.23 -43.30 2.25
CA GLN A 618 20.95 -44.49 1.80
C GLN A 618 20.29 -45.09 0.54
N PRO A 619 21.08 -45.62 -0.42
CA PRO A 619 20.55 -46.23 -1.65
C PRO A 619 19.47 -47.30 -1.42
N ALA A 620 19.53 -48.01 -0.28
CA ALA A 620 18.55 -49.01 0.12
C ALA A 620 17.12 -48.46 0.30
N TYR A 621 16.95 -47.16 0.54
CA TYR A 621 15.66 -46.52 0.82
C TYR A 621 15.01 -45.80 -0.38
N GLN A 622 15.60 -45.90 -1.57
CA GLN A 622 15.12 -45.18 -2.76
C GLN A 622 13.66 -45.50 -3.14
N ARG A 623 13.25 -46.78 -2.99
CA ARG A 623 11.88 -47.22 -3.28
C ARG A 623 10.88 -46.68 -2.25
N GLN A 624 11.27 -46.66 -0.98
CA GLN A 624 10.47 -46.18 0.14
C GLN A 624 10.23 -44.67 0.03
N TRP A 625 11.25 -43.89 -0.33
CA TRP A 625 11.09 -42.47 -0.67
C TRP A 625 10.10 -42.25 -1.81
N SER A 626 10.23 -43.01 -2.90
CA SER A 626 9.33 -42.91 -4.05
C SER A 626 7.88 -43.19 -3.69
N PHE A 627 7.64 -44.14 -2.78
CA PHE A 627 6.31 -44.47 -2.27
C PHE A 627 5.79 -43.38 -1.32
N PHE A 628 6.62 -42.92 -0.38
CA PHE A 628 6.26 -41.90 0.59
C PHE A 628 5.90 -40.57 -0.08
N LEU A 629 6.69 -40.09 -1.03
CA LEU A 629 6.42 -38.83 -1.75
C LEU A 629 5.13 -38.91 -2.58
N LYS A 630 4.77 -40.08 -3.11
CA LYS A 630 3.55 -40.27 -3.91
C LYS A 630 2.29 -40.42 -3.07
N THR A 631 2.39 -41.04 -1.89
CA THR A 631 1.23 -41.50 -1.12
C THR A 631 1.07 -40.82 0.23
N GLY A 632 2.12 -40.17 0.73
CA GLY A 632 2.21 -39.65 2.09
C GLY A 632 2.32 -40.71 3.18
N LYS A 633 2.45 -42.00 2.82
CA LYS A 633 2.44 -43.15 3.75
C LYS A 633 3.80 -43.85 3.81
N VAL A 634 4.05 -44.58 4.91
CA VAL A 634 5.23 -45.43 5.10
C VAL A 634 4.79 -46.85 5.42
N GLU A 635 5.42 -47.84 4.78
CA GLU A 635 5.14 -49.28 5.00
C GLU A 635 6.33 -50.03 5.61
N ASP A 636 7.56 -49.54 5.38
CA ASP A 636 8.78 -50.15 5.89
C ASP A 636 9.12 -49.60 7.27
N VAL A 637 9.06 -50.47 8.29
CA VAL A 637 9.29 -50.11 9.71
C VAL A 637 10.69 -49.53 9.94
N ARG A 638 11.70 -49.98 9.18
CA ARG A 638 13.07 -49.45 9.34
C ARG A 638 13.18 -48.06 8.75
N PHE A 639 12.64 -47.85 7.56
CA PHE A 639 12.56 -46.52 6.94
C PHE A 639 11.73 -45.56 7.78
N GLU A 640 10.62 -46.02 8.35
CA GLU A 640 9.77 -45.23 9.25
C GLU A 640 10.57 -44.70 10.45
N GLY A 641 11.33 -45.57 11.11
CA GLY A 641 12.17 -45.18 12.25
C GLY A 641 13.26 -44.17 11.86
N VAL A 642 13.94 -44.41 10.73
CA VAL A 642 15.00 -43.50 10.24
C VAL A 642 14.42 -42.14 9.81
N LEU A 643 13.28 -42.14 9.11
CA LEU A 643 12.59 -40.91 8.69
C LEU A 643 12.07 -40.11 9.89
N LYS A 644 11.47 -40.76 10.90
CA LYS A 644 11.05 -40.10 12.15
C LYS A 644 12.21 -39.45 12.88
N ASN A 645 13.34 -40.16 13.00
CA ASN A 645 14.54 -39.60 13.62
C ASN A 645 15.08 -38.39 12.85
N ALA A 646 15.03 -38.43 11.51
CA ALA A 646 15.44 -37.33 10.65
C ALA A 646 14.50 -36.12 10.75
N LEU A 647 13.19 -36.34 10.79
CA LEU A 647 12.18 -35.29 10.94
C LEU A 647 12.18 -34.66 12.35
N ALA A 648 12.54 -35.43 13.38
CA ALA A 648 12.65 -34.93 14.75
C ALA A 648 13.68 -33.79 14.89
N LEU A 649 14.69 -33.73 14.01
CA LEU A 649 15.64 -32.60 13.94
C LEU A 649 14.94 -31.27 13.65
N TYR A 650 13.78 -31.30 13.01
CA TYR A 650 12.96 -30.15 12.64
C TYR A 650 11.73 -29.99 13.55
N GLY A 651 11.69 -30.69 14.69
CA GLY A 651 10.58 -30.63 15.63
C GLY A 651 9.31 -31.34 15.15
N VAL A 652 9.44 -32.28 14.19
CA VAL A 652 8.33 -33.08 13.67
C VAL A 652 8.47 -34.52 14.17
N ASP A 653 7.50 -34.96 14.97
CA ASP A 653 7.43 -36.30 15.58
C ASP A 653 6.38 -37.22 14.93
N SER A 654 5.50 -36.66 14.11
CA SER A 654 4.44 -37.37 13.38
C SER A 654 4.70 -37.43 11.87
N LEU A 655 4.32 -38.55 11.26
CA LEU A 655 4.36 -38.75 9.80
C LEU A 655 3.03 -38.39 9.12
N GLU A 656 2.01 -37.99 9.89
CA GLU A 656 0.73 -37.55 9.36
C GLU A 656 0.88 -36.33 8.45
N PRO A 657 0.12 -36.23 7.33
CA PRO A 657 0.18 -35.10 6.41
C PRO A 657 -0.14 -33.77 7.10
N THR A 658 0.91 -32.97 7.30
CA THR A 658 0.82 -31.62 7.85
C THR A 658 1.78 -30.69 7.11
N PRO A 659 1.50 -29.37 7.03
CA PRO A 659 2.43 -28.41 6.46
C PRO A 659 3.82 -28.42 7.11
N ALA A 660 3.88 -28.70 8.42
CA ALA A 660 5.13 -28.80 9.17
C ALA A 660 5.95 -30.03 8.74
N ARG A 661 5.31 -31.19 8.57
CA ARG A 661 5.96 -32.40 8.02
C ARG A 661 6.49 -32.14 6.63
N ASP A 662 5.69 -31.56 5.74
CA ASP A 662 6.07 -31.33 4.35
C ASP A 662 7.25 -30.35 4.24
N ALA A 663 7.25 -29.30 5.06
CA ALA A 663 8.38 -28.39 5.19
C ALA A 663 9.64 -29.08 5.71
N ALA A 664 9.53 -29.95 6.72
CA ALA A 664 10.66 -30.71 7.27
C ALA A 664 11.22 -31.74 6.27
N VAL A 665 10.36 -32.44 5.53
CA VAL A 665 10.77 -33.34 4.43
C VAL A 665 11.52 -32.54 3.37
N LYS A 666 11.00 -31.39 2.96
CA LYS A 666 11.69 -30.51 2.01
C LYS A 666 13.07 -30.11 2.53
N ARG A 667 13.20 -29.75 3.80
CA ARG A 667 14.50 -29.41 4.42
C ARG A 667 15.47 -30.57 4.45
N LEU A 668 15.00 -31.80 4.69
CA LEU A 668 15.84 -32.99 4.61
C LEU A 668 16.46 -33.15 3.22
N PHE A 669 15.66 -33.04 2.16
CA PHE A 669 16.16 -33.12 0.79
C PHE A 669 17.14 -31.98 0.49
N GLN A 670 16.81 -30.75 0.87
CA GLN A 670 17.70 -29.60 0.67
C GLN A 670 19.03 -29.75 1.41
N SER A 671 19.00 -30.29 2.63
CA SER A 671 20.22 -30.63 3.36
C SER A 671 21.05 -31.67 2.59
N HIS A 672 20.41 -32.71 2.05
CA HIS A 672 21.10 -33.72 1.25
C HIS A 672 21.68 -33.17 -0.06
N GLU A 673 20.97 -32.28 -0.76
CA GLU A 673 21.48 -31.60 -1.97
C GLU A 673 22.76 -30.80 -1.69
N GLN A 674 22.94 -30.28 -0.47
CA GLN A 674 24.13 -29.54 -0.06
C GLN A 674 25.32 -30.43 0.35
N LEU A 675 25.29 -31.74 0.09
CA LEU A 675 26.28 -32.72 0.55
C LEU A 675 27.72 -32.28 0.29
N GLU A 676 28.09 -31.89 -0.93
CA GLU A 676 29.47 -31.49 -1.26
C GLU A 676 29.94 -30.28 -0.43
N GLY A 677 29.08 -29.27 -0.25
CA GLY A 677 29.37 -28.11 0.58
C GLY A 677 29.51 -28.47 2.06
N LYS A 678 28.63 -29.35 2.58
CA LYS A 678 28.72 -29.88 3.95
C LYS A 678 30.02 -30.64 4.15
N ARG A 679 30.43 -31.48 3.20
CA ARG A 679 31.71 -32.23 3.24
C ARG A 679 32.90 -31.29 3.31
N ALA A 680 32.92 -30.23 2.50
CA ALA A 680 33.98 -29.23 2.51
C ALA A 680 34.07 -28.44 3.84
N LEU A 681 32.92 -28.05 4.41
CA LEU A 681 32.87 -27.39 5.71
C LEU A 681 33.29 -28.33 6.84
N LEU A 682 32.83 -29.58 6.79
CA LEU A 682 33.12 -30.57 7.82
C LEU A 682 34.61 -30.88 7.89
N ALA A 683 35.30 -30.97 6.74
CA ALA A 683 36.75 -31.11 6.70
C ALA A 683 37.47 -29.96 7.42
N LYS A 684 36.98 -28.71 7.29
CA LYS A 684 37.51 -27.56 8.01
C LYS A 684 37.18 -27.59 9.50
N VAL A 685 35.96 -27.96 9.88
CA VAL A 685 35.56 -28.10 11.30
C VAL A 685 36.45 -29.13 12.00
N LEU A 686 36.70 -30.26 11.34
CA LEU A 686 37.56 -31.32 11.86
C LEU A 686 39.03 -30.92 11.95
N ALA A 687 39.51 -30.03 11.07
CA ALA A 687 40.86 -29.49 11.14
C ALA A 687 41.01 -28.39 12.21
N TRP A 688 39.91 -27.70 12.54
CA TRP A 688 39.86 -26.64 13.55
C TRP A 688 39.88 -27.20 14.99
N VAL A 689 39.31 -28.38 15.21
CA VAL A 689 39.36 -29.08 16.50
C VAL A 689 40.78 -29.59 16.78
N PRO A 690 41.46 -29.17 17.87
CA PRO A 690 42.82 -29.63 18.19
C PRO A 690 42.91 -31.16 18.35
N LYS A 691 44.00 -31.75 17.87
CA LYS A 691 44.23 -33.21 17.82
C LYS A 691 44.21 -33.95 19.18
N TYR A 692 44.34 -33.25 20.31
CA TYR A 692 44.68 -33.88 21.59
C TYR A 692 43.56 -33.98 22.62
N GLU A 693 42.35 -33.53 22.32
CA GLU A 693 41.22 -33.68 23.23
C GLU A 693 39.97 -33.98 22.43
N MET A 694 39.53 -35.25 22.44
CA MET A 694 38.13 -35.69 22.23
C MET A 694 38.07 -37.21 21.96
N ASN A 695 38.13 -38.04 23.00
CA ASN A 695 37.72 -39.46 22.87
C ASN A 695 36.22 -39.57 22.51
N SER A 696 35.42 -38.57 22.89
CA SER A 696 33.97 -38.43 22.66
C SER A 696 33.59 -38.11 21.20
N VAL A 697 34.36 -37.26 20.49
CA VAL A 697 34.08 -36.91 19.08
C VAL A 697 34.57 -37.97 18.10
N GLN A 698 35.55 -38.81 18.48
CA GLN A 698 36.04 -39.87 17.59
C GLN A 698 34.96 -40.88 17.19
N ALA A 699 34.02 -41.22 18.09
CA ALA A 699 32.90 -42.10 17.76
C ALA A 699 31.95 -41.49 16.73
N ALA A 700 31.61 -40.20 16.89
CA ALA A 700 30.80 -39.45 15.93
C ALA A 700 31.56 -39.28 14.58
N LEU A 701 32.87 -39.08 14.62
CA LEU A 701 33.70 -38.99 13.42
C LEU A 701 33.76 -40.31 12.65
N GLN A 702 33.91 -41.45 13.33
CA GLN A 702 33.90 -42.77 12.71
C GLN A 702 32.57 -43.05 11.99
N GLY A 703 31.44 -42.71 12.61
CA GLY A 703 30.13 -42.87 11.96
C GLY A 703 29.97 -41.98 10.72
N VAL A 704 30.53 -40.77 10.73
CA VAL A 704 30.56 -39.90 9.55
C VAL A 704 31.45 -40.50 8.46
N GLN A 705 32.68 -40.89 8.78
CA GLN A 705 33.63 -41.50 7.82
C GLN A 705 33.04 -42.75 7.14
N ARG A 706 32.24 -43.53 7.87
CA ARG A 706 31.50 -44.66 7.32
C ARG A 706 30.47 -44.23 6.27
N VAL A 707 29.67 -43.20 6.55
CA VAL A 707 28.71 -42.62 5.60
C VAL A 707 29.43 -42.08 4.35
N PHE A 708 30.60 -41.45 4.51
CA PHE A 708 31.44 -41.00 3.38
C PHE A 708 31.91 -42.14 2.49
N ALA A 709 32.29 -43.28 3.07
CA ALA A 709 32.76 -44.45 2.33
C ALA A 709 31.62 -45.20 1.62
N GLU A 710 30.42 -45.20 2.21
CA GLU A 710 29.23 -45.88 1.66
C GLU A 710 28.53 -45.06 0.55
N GLN A 711 28.68 -43.73 0.54
CA GLN A 711 28.14 -42.83 -0.48
C GLN A 711 29.19 -42.46 -1.55
N GLY A 712 29.30 -43.26 -2.62
CA GLY A 712 29.84 -42.80 -3.91
C GLY A 712 29.04 -41.63 -4.50
N GLN A 713 29.35 -41.13 -5.72
CA GLN A 713 28.55 -40.08 -6.38
C GLN A 713 27.05 -40.42 -6.29
N SER A 714 26.27 -39.60 -5.58
CA SER A 714 24.91 -39.95 -5.14
C SER A 714 23.95 -40.13 -6.32
N PRO A 715 23.19 -41.25 -6.41
CA PRO A 715 22.20 -41.48 -7.46
C PRO A 715 20.84 -40.81 -7.18
N PHE A 716 20.66 -40.09 -6.06
CA PHE A 716 19.42 -39.37 -5.72
C PHE A 716 19.32 -38.03 -6.47
N LEU A 717 19.23 -38.07 -7.80
CA LEU A 717 18.72 -36.95 -8.61
C LEU A 717 17.20 -37.13 -8.74
N VAL A 718 16.46 -36.84 -7.66
CA VAL A 718 15.01 -36.63 -7.76
C VAL A 718 14.80 -35.13 -7.73
N GLN A 719 14.53 -34.53 -8.89
CA GLN A 719 13.92 -33.21 -8.92
C GLN A 719 12.59 -33.31 -8.18
N VAL A 720 12.54 -32.79 -6.95
CA VAL A 720 11.28 -32.61 -6.23
C VAL A 720 10.60 -31.39 -6.86
N GLU A 721 10.10 -31.56 -8.08
CA GLU A 721 9.20 -30.63 -8.78
C GLU A 721 7.76 -30.96 -8.39
N THR A 722 7.38 -30.66 -7.14
CA THR A 722 6.00 -30.36 -6.69
C THR A 722 6.00 -30.10 -5.19
#